data_AF-A0A674PRV0-F1
#
_entry.id   AF-A0A674PRV0-F1
#
_cell.length_a   1.000
_cell.length_b   1.000
_cell.length_c   1.000
_cell.angle_alpha   90.00
_cell.angle_beta   90.00
_cell.angle_gamma   90.00
#
_symmetry.space_group_name_H-M   'P 1'
#
loop_
_entity.id
_entity.type
_entity.pdbx_description
1 polymer ?
#
loop_
_entity_poly.entity_id
_entity_poly.type
_entity_poly.pdbx_seq_one_letter_code
_entity_poly.pdbx_strand_id
1 'polypeptide(L)'
;MVLDHQEASSELDDSVRVKVREALLKRHHHQNEKKKNLIPIVRSIAEGTRKQSEPHLMGTATSPQPQPVADPAKNGGGQDSTQVDLSKVDLHFMKKIPEGAEASNVLVGELDFLERPIVAFVRLSPAVLLTGLTEVPIPTRFLFILLGPDGKAQQYHEIGRSMATIMTDEIFHDVAYKAKDRSDLLAGIDEFLDQVTVLPPGEWDPSIRIEPPKSVPSQEKRKMPGVPNGTACPVEEELHAEHHGPELQRTGKLFGGLIQDIKRKAPFYLSDFKDGMSLQCVASFLFLYCACMSPVITFGGLLGEATEGRISAIESLFGASMTGVAYSLFAGQPLTILGSTGPVLVFEKILFKFCKDYDLSYLSLRACIGLWTALLCLFLVATDASSLVCYITRFTEEAFAALICLIFIYEALEKLCHLGEVYPFNTHSDLDHLTLAYCRCAEPDIPTNKTLELWRERNVTASVVPWSNLTVKECIGLHGQFVGTACGHHGPYTPDVLFWSTILFFSTFFMSTFLKQFKTSRYFPTKVRSTISDFAVFLTIVVMVLLDFVIGVPSQKLKVPSKFQPTRDDRGWLINPIGRNPWWTVLAASIPALLCTILIFMDQQITAVIINRKEHKLLKGCGYHLDLLMVGVMLAVCSIMGLPWFVAATVLSITHVNSLKLESESSAPGEQPRFLGIREQRLTGLVIFLLMGCSVFMTGALQFIPMPVLYGVFLYMGVSSLKGIQFFDRLKLFGMPPKHQPDFIYLRHVPLRKVHLFTVTQLTCLVLLWVIKTSPAAIVFPMMVLALVFVRKVLDLCFSNRELSYLDDLMPEWKKKNLDDASKKIEEVVMLSEKRENTVEIPMESSKSDPSDINISDEMSKTTVWKSLNSNQKDSRPATAKKAE
;
A
#
# COMPACT_ATOMS: atom_id res chain seq x y z
N MET A 1 -44.03 -41.96 1.75
CA MET A 1 -43.96 -40.54 1.33
C MET A 1 -43.80 -40.38 -0.19
N VAL A 2 -42.70 -40.84 -0.81
CA VAL A 2 -42.54 -40.76 -2.29
C VAL A 2 -43.60 -41.62 -2.99
N LEU A 3 -43.80 -42.85 -2.52
CA LEU A 3 -44.81 -43.77 -3.06
C LEU A 3 -46.24 -43.33 -2.74
N ASP A 4 -46.50 -42.84 -1.52
CA ASP A 4 -47.82 -42.36 -1.06
C ASP A 4 -48.29 -41.13 -1.86
N HIS A 5 -47.37 -40.24 -2.27
CA HIS A 5 -47.69 -39.13 -3.16
C HIS A 5 -47.99 -39.61 -4.60
N GLN A 6 -47.38 -40.72 -5.03
CA GLN A 6 -47.66 -41.33 -6.34
C GLN A 6 -48.96 -42.14 -6.36
N GLU A 7 -49.45 -42.60 -5.19
CA GLU A 7 -50.79 -43.18 -5.05
C GLU A 7 -51.88 -42.15 -5.32
N ALA A 8 -51.66 -40.89 -4.93
CA ALA A 8 -52.57 -39.78 -5.20
C ALA A 8 -52.57 -39.35 -6.68
N SER A 9 -51.52 -39.63 -7.46
CA SER A 9 -51.39 -39.22 -8.87
C SER A 9 -51.82 -40.28 -9.90
N SER A 10 -52.08 -41.54 -9.51
CA SER A 10 -52.48 -42.66 -10.41
C SER A 10 -51.53 -42.91 -11.59
N GLU A 11 -50.24 -42.56 -11.47
CA GLU A 11 -49.28 -42.60 -12.60
C GLU A 11 -48.60 -43.97 -12.82
N LEU A 12 -48.67 -44.89 -11.86
CA LEU A 12 -47.91 -46.15 -11.87
C LEU A 12 -48.78 -47.36 -11.51
N ASP A 13 -48.66 -48.40 -12.32
CA ASP A 13 -49.29 -49.71 -12.11
C ASP A 13 -48.80 -50.37 -10.82
N ASP A 14 -49.69 -51.06 -10.09
CA ASP A 14 -49.39 -51.59 -8.74
C ASP A 14 -48.19 -52.57 -8.75
N SER A 15 -48.01 -53.29 -9.86
CA SER A 15 -46.89 -54.21 -10.08
C SER A 15 -45.53 -53.51 -10.17
N VAL A 16 -45.49 -52.33 -10.79
CA VAL A 16 -44.29 -51.50 -10.96
C VAL A 16 -43.95 -50.80 -9.64
N ARG A 17 -44.97 -50.38 -8.86
CA ARG A 17 -44.79 -49.73 -7.56
C ARG A 17 -44.02 -50.59 -6.57
N VAL A 18 -44.30 -51.90 -6.52
CA VAL A 18 -43.58 -52.85 -5.65
C VAL A 18 -42.10 -52.91 -6.02
N LYS A 19 -41.79 -52.94 -7.32
CA LYS A 19 -40.39 -52.96 -7.81
C LYS A 19 -39.65 -51.65 -7.55
N VAL A 20 -40.32 -50.50 -7.69
CA VAL A 20 -39.74 -49.19 -7.34
C VAL A 20 -39.47 -49.10 -5.83
N ARG A 21 -40.40 -49.58 -5.00
CA ARG A 21 -40.21 -49.66 -3.55
C ARG A 21 -39.00 -50.51 -3.18
N GLU A 22 -38.86 -51.68 -3.81
CA GLU A 22 -37.70 -52.55 -3.61
C GLU A 22 -36.40 -51.85 -4.00
N ALA A 23 -36.38 -51.16 -5.14
CA ALA A 23 -35.22 -50.40 -5.61
C ALA A 23 -34.80 -49.29 -4.64
N LEU A 24 -35.77 -48.51 -4.11
CA LEU A 24 -35.50 -47.43 -3.14
C LEU A 24 -35.04 -47.92 -1.78
N LEU A 25 -35.41 -49.15 -1.38
CA LEU A 25 -35.02 -49.76 -0.12
C LEU A 25 -33.69 -50.51 -0.20
N LYS A 26 -33.08 -50.63 -1.38
CA LYS A 26 -31.76 -51.24 -1.51
C LYS A 26 -30.71 -50.43 -0.75
N ARG A 27 -29.84 -51.15 -0.04
CA ARG A 27 -28.76 -50.54 0.72
C ARG A 27 -27.79 -49.84 -0.22
N HIS A 28 -27.56 -48.56 0.04
CA HIS A 28 -26.56 -47.76 -0.68
C HIS A 28 -25.15 -48.23 -0.28
N HIS A 29 -24.27 -48.36 -1.28
CA HIS A 29 -22.87 -48.74 -1.10
C HIS A 29 -21.96 -47.66 -1.68
N HIS A 30 -21.08 -47.11 -0.85
CA HIS A 30 -20.11 -46.11 -1.29
C HIS A 30 -19.06 -46.73 -2.21
N GLN A 31 -18.58 -45.96 -3.20
CA GLN A 31 -17.61 -46.41 -4.19
C GLN A 31 -16.29 -46.92 -3.55
N ASN A 32 -15.95 -46.43 -2.35
CA ASN A 32 -14.78 -46.87 -1.58
C ASN A 32 -14.95 -48.25 -0.90
N GLU A 33 -16.18 -48.72 -0.66
CA GLU A 33 -16.39 -50.08 -0.14
C GLU A 33 -16.07 -51.14 -1.20
N LYS A 34 -16.27 -50.83 -2.49
CA LYS A 34 -15.92 -51.72 -3.61
C LYS A 34 -14.41 -51.82 -3.88
N LYS A 35 -13.61 -50.83 -3.46
CA LYS A 35 -12.17 -50.74 -3.77
C LYS A 35 -11.23 -51.46 -2.78
N LYS A 36 -11.75 -52.09 -1.71
CA LYS A 36 -10.90 -52.75 -0.70
C LYS A 36 -10.11 -53.98 -1.17
N ASN A 37 -10.31 -54.45 -2.41
CA ASN A 37 -9.59 -55.61 -2.96
C ASN A 37 -8.55 -55.29 -4.05
N LEU A 38 -8.26 -54.01 -4.35
CA LEU A 38 -7.14 -53.66 -5.23
C LEU A 38 -6.25 -52.59 -4.58
N ILE A 39 -4.96 -52.91 -4.45
CA ILE A 39 -3.91 -52.09 -3.83
C ILE A 39 -3.92 -50.66 -4.42
N PRO A 40 -4.02 -49.59 -3.62
CA PRO A 40 -3.94 -48.23 -4.13
C PRO A 40 -2.48 -47.77 -4.19
N ILE A 41 -1.86 -47.90 -5.36
CA ILE A 41 -0.65 -47.16 -5.73
C ILE A 41 -1.09 -45.73 -6.14
N VAL A 42 -0.35 -44.74 -5.61
CA VAL A 42 -0.50 -43.28 -5.74
C VAL A 42 -1.50 -42.61 -4.78
N ARG A 43 -1.04 -42.33 -3.55
CA ARG A 43 -1.52 -41.21 -2.72
C ARG A 43 -0.35 -40.25 -2.45
N SER A 44 -0.52 -39.03 -2.96
CA SER A 44 -0.10 -37.73 -2.42
C SER A 44 1.27 -37.59 -1.71
N ILE A 45 2.17 -36.82 -2.34
CA ILE A 45 3.52 -36.43 -1.90
C ILE A 45 3.54 -35.45 -0.69
N ALA A 46 2.44 -35.29 0.06
CA ALA A 46 2.37 -34.32 1.16
C ALA A 46 2.75 -34.87 2.56
N GLU A 47 3.15 -36.14 2.69
CA GLU A 47 3.29 -36.81 3.99
C GLU A 47 4.75 -37.16 4.36
N GLY A 48 5.69 -36.36 3.85
CA GLY A 48 7.13 -36.62 3.96
C GLY A 48 7.95 -35.58 4.71
N THR A 49 7.43 -34.90 5.75
CA THR A 49 8.30 -34.17 6.69
C THR A 49 7.60 -33.82 8.00
N ARG A 50 7.78 -34.64 9.05
CA ARG A 50 7.85 -34.23 10.47
C ARG A 50 8.00 -35.46 11.37
N LYS A 51 9.25 -35.84 11.63
CA LYS A 51 9.67 -36.51 12.87
C LYS A 51 11.00 -35.90 13.32
N GLN A 52 11.12 -35.72 14.65
CA GLN A 52 12.21 -35.13 15.45
C GLN A 52 12.22 -33.58 15.42
N SER A 53 12.20 -32.85 16.54
CA SER A 53 12.55 -33.15 17.95
C SER A 53 12.04 -32.03 18.88
N GLU A 54 11.46 -32.36 20.04
CA GLU A 54 11.30 -31.45 21.19
C GLU A 54 12.51 -31.59 22.13
N PRO A 55 13.01 -30.51 22.77
CA PRO A 55 13.93 -30.61 23.89
C PRO A 55 13.20 -30.56 25.24
N HIS A 56 13.73 -31.35 26.18
CA HIS A 56 13.42 -31.40 27.60
C HIS A 56 13.40 -30.04 28.31
N LEU A 57 12.49 -29.88 29.29
CA LEU A 57 12.80 -29.22 30.57
C LEU A 57 11.79 -29.60 31.67
N MET A 58 12.31 -29.87 32.86
CA MET A 58 11.64 -30.37 34.07
C MET A 58 11.63 -29.24 35.12
N GLY A 59 10.55 -29.07 35.90
CA GLY A 59 10.50 -28.13 37.03
C GLY A 59 9.12 -27.84 37.66
N THR A 60 8.71 -28.68 38.61
CA THR A 60 7.89 -28.55 39.85
C THR A 60 6.91 -27.37 40.18
N ALA A 61 5.76 -27.80 40.77
CA ALA A 61 4.82 -27.18 41.76
C ALA A 61 3.83 -26.08 41.25
N THR A 62 2.51 -26.05 41.51
CA THR A 62 1.67 -26.44 42.67
C THR A 62 0.16 -26.52 42.26
N SER A 63 -0.66 -27.36 42.91
CA SER A 63 -2.14 -27.59 42.76
C SER A 63 -2.96 -26.67 43.73
N PRO A 64 -4.34 -26.63 43.85
CA PRO A 64 -5.40 -27.52 43.30
C PRO A 64 -6.79 -26.94 42.86
N GLN A 65 -7.47 -27.69 41.95
CA GLN A 65 -8.92 -28.14 41.80
C GLN A 65 -10.13 -27.20 42.21
N PRO A 66 -11.40 -27.32 41.69
CA PRO A 66 -12.08 -28.56 41.27
C PRO A 66 -13.16 -28.60 40.13
N GLN A 67 -13.47 -29.85 39.73
CA GLN A 67 -14.58 -30.34 38.86
C GLN A 67 -15.97 -30.22 39.53
N PRO A 68 -17.08 -30.23 38.75
CA PRO A 68 -18.03 -31.38 38.83
C PRO A 68 -18.77 -31.65 37.49
N VAL A 69 -19.52 -32.71 37.18
CA VAL A 69 -19.83 -34.08 37.67
C VAL A 69 -20.63 -34.71 36.52
N ALA A 70 -20.44 -35.99 36.25
CA ALA A 70 -21.37 -36.80 35.45
C ALA A 70 -21.84 -37.98 36.30
N ASP A 71 -23.15 -38.27 36.23
CA ASP A 71 -23.78 -39.60 36.13
C ASP A 71 -25.19 -39.60 36.78
N PRO A 72 -26.16 -40.36 36.22
CA PRO A 72 -26.29 -41.75 36.64
C PRO A 72 -26.63 -42.79 35.54
N ALA A 73 -25.96 -43.93 35.69
CA ALA A 73 -26.46 -45.33 35.66
C ALA A 73 -27.38 -45.84 34.52
N LYS A 74 -26.90 -46.90 33.86
CA LYS A 74 -27.65 -47.90 33.07
C LYS A 74 -28.54 -48.78 33.98
N ASN A 75 -29.73 -49.14 33.47
CA ASN A 75 -30.30 -50.47 33.69
C ASN A 75 -31.30 -50.86 32.57
N GLY A 76 -31.13 -52.07 32.01
CA GLY A 76 -32.24 -52.95 31.61
C GLY A 76 -32.73 -52.99 30.16
N GLY A 77 -32.13 -53.87 29.34
CA GLY A 77 -32.83 -54.85 28.48
C GLY A 77 -33.55 -54.41 27.19
N GLY A 78 -33.07 -54.89 26.03
CA GLY A 78 -33.84 -54.96 24.78
C GLY A 78 -32.95 -54.89 23.52
N GLN A 79 -33.08 -55.88 22.63
CA GLN A 79 -32.25 -56.16 21.44
C GLN A 79 -32.29 -55.11 20.31
N ASP A 80 -31.24 -55.22 19.48
CA ASP A 80 -31.11 -54.78 18.08
C ASP A 80 -30.93 -53.29 17.76
N SER A 81 -29.67 -52.85 17.77
CA SER A 81 -29.19 -51.88 16.78
C SER A 81 -27.70 -52.09 16.51
N THR A 82 -27.35 -52.37 15.26
CA THR A 82 -25.98 -52.33 14.75
C THR A 82 -25.41 -50.93 14.95
N GLN A 83 -24.68 -50.72 16.06
CA GLN A 83 -23.84 -49.54 16.26
C GLN A 83 -22.74 -49.53 15.19
N VAL A 84 -22.78 -48.54 14.31
CA VAL A 84 -21.72 -48.31 13.33
C VAL A 84 -20.48 -47.82 14.07
N ASP A 85 -19.34 -48.48 13.85
CA ASP A 85 -18.02 -48.09 14.34
C ASP A 85 -17.67 -46.65 13.88
N LEU A 86 -17.87 -45.67 14.76
CA LEU A 86 -17.58 -44.25 14.53
C LEU A 86 -16.07 -43.94 14.39
N SER A 87 -15.21 -44.95 14.54
CA SER A 87 -13.75 -44.84 14.60
C SER A 87 -13.05 -44.73 13.25
N LYS A 88 -13.78 -44.83 12.13
CA LYS A 88 -13.23 -44.80 10.75
C LYS A 88 -13.58 -43.54 9.94
N VAL A 89 -14.22 -42.54 10.54
CA VAL A 89 -14.53 -41.28 9.86
C VAL A 89 -13.28 -40.40 9.84
N ASP A 90 -12.88 -39.91 8.67
CA ASP A 90 -11.74 -39.01 8.49
C ASP A 90 -11.95 -37.71 9.29
N LEU A 91 -11.42 -37.66 10.53
CA LEU A 91 -11.55 -36.53 11.46
C LEU A 91 -11.05 -35.20 10.87
N HIS A 92 -10.18 -35.27 9.87
CA HIS A 92 -9.69 -34.11 9.12
C HIS A 92 -10.75 -33.48 8.20
N PHE A 93 -11.69 -34.27 7.68
CA PHE A 93 -12.78 -33.78 6.85
C PHE A 93 -13.85 -33.06 7.69
N MET A 94 -14.17 -33.59 8.88
CA MET A 94 -15.11 -32.97 9.82
C MET A 94 -14.70 -31.56 10.26
N LYS A 95 -13.40 -31.28 10.40
CA LYS A 95 -12.89 -29.93 10.75
C LYS A 95 -13.11 -28.87 9.67
N LYS A 96 -13.40 -29.27 8.43
CA LYS A 96 -13.65 -28.36 7.31
C LYS A 96 -15.13 -28.02 7.13
N ILE A 97 -16.01 -28.71 7.84
CA ILE A 97 -17.46 -28.56 7.72
C ILE A 97 -17.91 -27.62 8.84
N PRO A 98 -18.69 -26.57 8.54
CA PRO A 98 -19.20 -25.64 9.55
C PRO A 98 -20.13 -26.35 10.55
N GLU A 99 -20.12 -25.88 11.78
CA GLU A 99 -21.02 -26.38 12.83
C GLU A 99 -22.48 -26.10 12.45
N GLY A 100 -23.33 -27.13 12.48
CA GLY A 100 -24.74 -27.05 12.07
C GLY A 100 -25.00 -27.30 10.58
N ALA A 101 -24.02 -27.80 9.82
CA ALA A 101 -24.24 -28.18 8.42
C ALA A 101 -25.32 -29.26 8.27
N GLU A 102 -26.18 -29.11 7.25
CA GLU A 102 -27.18 -30.08 6.83
C GLU A 102 -26.81 -30.67 5.47
N ALA A 103 -27.12 -31.94 5.23
CA ALA A 103 -26.84 -32.63 3.98
C ALA A 103 -28.01 -32.53 2.98
N SER A 104 -27.69 -32.36 1.71
CA SER A 104 -28.61 -32.54 0.57
C SER A 104 -28.12 -33.74 -0.26
N ASN A 105 -28.93 -34.79 -0.34
CA ASN A 105 -28.55 -36.02 -1.05
C ASN A 105 -29.20 -36.05 -2.43
N VAL A 106 -28.40 -36.26 -3.46
CA VAL A 106 -28.83 -36.39 -4.85
C VAL A 106 -28.61 -37.84 -5.29
N LEU A 107 -29.72 -38.55 -5.51
CA LEU A 107 -29.75 -39.96 -5.88
C LEU A 107 -30.26 -40.09 -7.31
N VAL A 108 -29.46 -40.74 -8.15
CA VAL A 108 -29.77 -40.93 -9.57
C VAL A 108 -29.55 -42.38 -9.95
N GLY A 109 -30.48 -42.97 -10.71
CA GLY A 109 -30.34 -44.36 -11.17
C GLY A 109 -31.19 -44.71 -12.38
N GLU A 110 -30.87 -45.83 -13.00
CA GLU A 110 -31.64 -46.44 -14.08
C GLU A 110 -32.36 -47.70 -13.57
N LEU A 111 -33.57 -47.91 -14.06
CA LEU A 111 -34.38 -49.10 -13.81
C LEU A 111 -34.91 -49.61 -15.16
N ASP A 112 -34.64 -50.88 -15.42
CA ASP A 112 -34.97 -51.63 -16.64
C ASP A 112 -36.48 -51.76 -16.90
N PHE A 113 -37.29 -51.71 -15.84
CA PHE A 113 -38.75 -51.85 -15.92
C PHE A 113 -39.52 -50.51 -15.95
N LEU A 114 -38.84 -49.36 -15.89
CA LEU A 114 -39.51 -48.06 -15.98
C LEU A 114 -39.69 -47.64 -17.44
N GLU A 115 -40.89 -47.23 -17.83
CA GLU A 115 -41.14 -46.65 -19.17
C GLU A 115 -40.96 -45.12 -19.17
N ARG A 116 -41.10 -44.47 -18.01
CA ARG A 116 -41.01 -43.01 -17.83
C ARG A 116 -40.13 -42.69 -16.62
N PRO A 117 -39.36 -41.57 -16.68
CA PRO A 117 -38.55 -41.15 -15.55
C PRO A 117 -39.43 -40.66 -14.39
N ILE A 118 -39.00 -41.00 -13.17
CA ILE A 118 -39.58 -40.58 -11.91
C ILE A 118 -38.63 -39.57 -11.27
N VAL A 119 -39.16 -38.39 -10.93
CA VAL A 119 -38.44 -37.34 -10.23
C VAL A 119 -39.14 -37.03 -8.92
N ALA A 120 -38.40 -37.02 -7.81
CA ALA A 120 -38.90 -36.60 -6.52
C ALA A 120 -37.92 -35.65 -5.85
N PHE A 121 -38.42 -34.49 -5.42
CA PHE A 121 -37.71 -33.57 -4.54
C PHE A 121 -38.40 -33.57 -3.17
N VAL A 122 -37.66 -33.96 -2.14
CA VAL A 122 -38.18 -34.20 -0.80
C VAL A 122 -37.48 -33.28 0.19
N ARG A 123 -38.27 -32.50 0.92
CA ARG A 123 -37.81 -31.69 2.06
C ARG A 123 -38.30 -32.30 3.37
N LEU A 124 -37.39 -32.68 4.25
CA LEU A 124 -37.72 -33.21 5.57
C LEU A 124 -38.04 -32.06 6.55
N SER A 125 -39.00 -32.27 7.47
CA SER A 125 -39.44 -31.24 8.42
C SER A 125 -38.43 -31.00 9.55
N PRO A 126 -37.92 -32.04 10.22
CA PRO A 126 -36.62 -32.01 10.90
C PRO A 126 -35.53 -32.59 9.99
N ALA A 127 -34.28 -32.13 10.12
CA ALA A 127 -33.15 -32.79 9.48
C ALA A 127 -32.86 -34.11 10.21
N VAL A 128 -32.76 -35.22 9.49
CA VAL A 128 -32.66 -36.57 10.06
C VAL A 128 -31.37 -37.23 9.62
N LEU A 129 -30.68 -37.89 10.56
CA LEU A 129 -29.49 -38.67 10.24
C LEU A 129 -29.89 -39.98 9.52
N LEU A 130 -29.74 -40.00 8.20
CA LEU A 130 -29.96 -41.20 7.39
C LEU A 130 -28.65 -42.00 7.28
N THR A 131 -28.56 -43.08 8.05
CA THR A 131 -27.36 -43.93 8.10
C THR A 131 -27.10 -44.61 6.76
N GLY A 132 -25.92 -44.38 6.18
CA GLY A 132 -25.43 -45.07 4.96
C GLY A 132 -25.67 -44.37 3.63
N LEU A 133 -26.31 -43.19 3.62
CA LEU A 133 -26.43 -42.35 2.42
C LEU A 133 -25.28 -41.35 2.30
N THR A 134 -24.88 -40.75 3.42
CA THR A 134 -23.75 -39.81 3.48
C THR A 134 -22.52 -40.52 4.06
N GLU A 135 -21.33 -40.22 3.50
CA GLU A 135 -20.06 -40.74 4.01
C GLU A 135 -19.73 -40.20 5.42
N VAL A 136 -20.36 -39.09 5.79
CA VAL A 136 -20.17 -38.36 7.05
C VAL A 136 -21.49 -38.34 7.81
N PRO A 137 -21.49 -38.45 9.15
CA PRO A 137 -22.72 -38.46 9.94
C PRO A 137 -23.35 -37.05 10.06
N ILE A 138 -23.89 -36.54 8.95
CA ILE A 138 -24.54 -35.22 8.86
C ILE A 138 -26.04 -35.44 8.67
N PRO A 139 -26.92 -34.71 9.39
CA PRO A 139 -28.35 -34.83 9.23
C PRO A 139 -28.76 -34.39 7.81
N THR A 140 -29.54 -35.22 7.13
CA THR A 140 -30.07 -34.92 5.78
C THR A 140 -31.33 -34.07 5.91
N ARG A 141 -31.40 -32.99 5.12
CA ARG A 141 -32.56 -32.09 5.02
C ARG A 141 -33.31 -32.26 3.71
N PHE A 142 -32.58 -32.35 2.61
CA PHE A 142 -33.13 -32.44 1.26
C PHE A 142 -32.71 -33.76 0.60
N LEU A 143 -33.62 -34.33 -0.19
CA LEU A 143 -33.39 -35.53 -0.97
C LEU A 143 -33.93 -35.30 -2.39
N PHE A 144 -33.07 -35.41 -3.39
CA PHE A 144 -33.46 -35.43 -4.79
C PHE A 144 -33.29 -36.85 -5.34
N ILE A 145 -34.33 -37.42 -5.91
CA ILE A 145 -34.32 -38.76 -6.52
C ILE A 145 -34.73 -38.63 -7.98
N LEU A 146 -33.90 -39.16 -8.88
CA LEU A 146 -34.18 -39.29 -10.30
C LEU A 146 -33.96 -40.76 -10.72
N LEU A 147 -35.04 -41.44 -11.10
CA LEU A 147 -35.01 -42.81 -11.60
C LEU A 147 -35.53 -42.84 -13.03
N GLY A 148 -34.76 -43.36 -13.99
CA GLY A 148 -35.14 -43.37 -15.40
C GLY A 148 -35.15 -44.74 -16.06
N PRO A 149 -35.76 -44.89 -17.26
CA PRO A 149 -35.57 -46.04 -18.13
C PRO A 149 -34.09 -46.27 -18.47
N ASP A 150 -33.77 -47.50 -18.86
CA ASP A 150 -32.42 -47.88 -19.31
C ASP A 150 -32.02 -47.14 -20.62
N GLY A 151 -30.72 -46.88 -20.78
CA GLY A 151 -30.13 -46.28 -21.99
C GLY A 151 -29.84 -44.78 -21.94
N LYS A 152 -29.99 -44.10 -20.80
CA LYS A 152 -29.76 -42.64 -20.64
C LYS A 152 -28.91 -42.26 -19.41
N ALA A 153 -28.07 -43.17 -18.93
CA ALA A 153 -27.33 -43.06 -17.67
C ALA A 153 -26.55 -41.75 -17.53
N GLN A 154 -25.83 -41.37 -18.60
CA GLN A 154 -25.01 -40.16 -18.62
C GLN A 154 -25.85 -38.90 -18.46
N GLN A 155 -27.01 -38.82 -19.12
CA GLN A 155 -27.91 -37.68 -19.01
C GLN A 155 -28.47 -37.55 -17.59
N TYR A 156 -28.85 -38.66 -16.98
CA TYR A 156 -29.33 -38.63 -15.59
C TYR A 156 -28.23 -38.20 -14.62
N HIS A 157 -27.01 -38.70 -14.80
CA HIS A 157 -25.86 -38.30 -13.99
C HIS A 157 -25.52 -36.81 -14.15
N GLU A 158 -25.62 -36.27 -15.37
CA GLU A 158 -25.48 -34.83 -15.64
C GLU A 158 -26.57 -34.01 -14.94
N ILE A 159 -27.84 -34.44 -15.01
CA ILE A 159 -28.94 -33.79 -14.29
C ILE A 159 -28.69 -33.80 -12.78
N GLY A 160 -28.23 -34.92 -12.22
CA GLY A 160 -27.86 -35.01 -10.81
C GLY A 160 -26.74 -34.03 -10.42
N ARG A 161 -25.69 -33.94 -11.24
CA ARG A 161 -24.59 -32.99 -11.03
C ARG A 161 -25.05 -31.53 -11.08
N SER A 162 -25.92 -31.20 -12.03
CA SER A 162 -26.50 -29.86 -12.14
C SER A 162 -27.34 -29.54 -10.90
N MET A 163 -28.19 -30.46 -10.45
CA MET A 163 -29.01 -30.28 -9.25
C MET A 163 -28.16 -30.12 -7.98
N ALA A 164 -27.08 -30.89 -7.85
CA ALA A 164 -26.14 -30.73 -6.74
C ALA A 164 -25.47 -29.34 -6.74
N THR A 165 -25.14 -28.81 -7.93
CA THR A 165 -24.54 -27.48 -8.09
C THR A 165 -25.55 -26.38 -7.73
N ILE A 166 -26.80 -26.51 -8.19
CA ILE A 166 -27.89 -25.57 -7.88
C ILE A 166 -28.12 -25.47 -6.36
N MET A 167 -28.08 -26.60 -5.64
CA MET A 167 -28.24 -26.63 -4.17
C MET A 167 -27.11 -25.93 -3.40
N THR A 168 -25.97 -25.62 -4.03
CA THR A 168 -24.89 -24.83 -3.41
C THR A 168 -25.10 -23.32 -3.51
N ASP A 169 -26.06 -22.88 -4.33
CA ASP A 169 -26.39 -21.47 -4.47
C ASP A 169 -27.20 -20.97 -3.26
N GLU A 170 -26.77 -19.86 -2.66
CA GLU A 170 -27.42 -19.30 -1.46
C GLU A 170 -28.87 -18.86 -1.72
N ILE A 171 -29.20 -18.37 -2.94
CA ILE A 171 -30.58 -17.97 -3.24
C ILE A 171 -31.46 -19.21 -3.38
N PHE A 172 -31.02 -20.17 -4.19
CA PHE A 172 -31.83 -21.35 -4.45
C PHE A 172 -32.04 -22.15 -3.16
N HIS A 173 -31.00 -22.21 -2.31
CA HIS A 173 -31.10 -22.76 -0.96
C HIS A 173 -32.23 -22.10 -0.17
N ASP A 174 -32.26 -20.76 -0.09
CA ASP A 174 -33.32 -20.01 0.60
C ASP A 174 -34.71 -20.26 0.01
N VAL A 175 -34.81 -20.32 -1.32
CA VAL A 175 -36.07 -20.64 -2.03
C VAL A 175 -36.53 -22.05 -1.66
N ALA A 176 -35.64 -23.04 -1.63
CA ALA A 176 -35.97 -24.43 -1.27
C ALA A 176 -36.48 -24.57 0.18
N TYR A 177 -36.00 -23.75 1.14
CA TYR A 177 -36.55 -23.73 2.50
C TYR A 177 -37.92 -23.08 2.58
N LYS A 178 -38.20 -22.07 1.75
CA LYS A 178 -39.45 -21.29 1.79
C LYS A 178 -40.54 -21.83 0.87
N ALA A 179 -40.18 -22.66 -0.11
CA ALA A 179 -41.10 -23.22 -1.11
C ALA A 179 -42.28 -23.93 -0.43
N LYS A 180 -43.49 -23.58 -0.84
CA LYS A 180 -44.73 -24.25 -0.42
C LYS A 180 -45.28 -25.12 -1.54
N ASP A 181 -45.11 -24.65 -2.77
CA ASP A 181 -45.61 -25.29 -3.96
C ASP A 181 -44.47 -25.64 -4.93
N ARG A 182 -44.75 -26.55 -5.86
CA ARG A 182 -43.79 -26.95 -6.90
C ARG A 182 -43.41 -25.79 -7.83
N SER A 183 -44.30 -24.82 -8.03
CA SER A 183 -44.05 -23.61 -8.83
C SER A 183 -42.90 -22.78 -8.28
N ASP A 184 -42.78 -22.68 -6.96
CA ASP A 184 -41.74 -21.87 -6.30
C ASP A 184 -40.35 -22.45 -6.58
N LEU A 185 -40.24 -23.78 -6.56
CA LEU A 185 -39.00 -24.48 -6.83
C LEU A 185 -38.59 -24.34 -8.30
N LEU A 186 -39.55 -24.42 -9.23
CA LEU A 186 -39.29 -24.23 -10.66
C LEU A 186 -38.85 -22.80 -10.96
N ALA A 187 -39.53 -21.80 -10.40
CA ALA A 187 -39.13 -20.40 -10.53
C ALA A 187 -37.71 -20.15 -9.98
N GLY A 188 -37.33 -20.82 -8.89
CA GLY A 188 -35.97 -20.76 -8.36
C GLY A 188 -34.92 -21.37 -9.28
N ILE A 189 -35.25 -22.44 -10.01
CA ILE A 189 -34.35 -23.06 -10.99
C ILE A 189 -34.20 -22.13 -12.21
N ASP A 190 -35.30 -21.55 -12.69
CA ASP A 190 -35.29 -20.65 -13.85
C ASP A 190 -34.46 -19.39 -13.55
N GLU A 191 -34.65 -18.76 -12.40
CA GLU A 191 -33.86 -17.60 -11.95
C GLU A 191 -32.36 -17.92 -11.85
N PHE A 192 -32.02 -19.13 -11.42
CA PHE A 192 -30.63 -19.58 -11.40
C PHE A 192 -30.07 -19.71 -12.82
N LEU A 193 -30.82 -20.30 -13.76
CA LEU A 193 -30.37 -20.50 -15.13
C LEU A 193 -30.20 -19.18 -15.89
N ASP A 194 -31.08 -18.21 -15.68
CA ASP A 194 -31.00 -16.87 -16.31
C ASP A 194 -29.73 -16.10 -15.94
N GLN A 195 -29.16 -16.38 -14.77
CA GLN A 195 -27.98 -15.67 -14.26
C GLN A 195 -26.67 -16.43 -14.46
N VAL A 196 -26.71 -17.72 -14.83
CA VAL A 196 -25.51 -18.53 -15.06
C VAL A 196 -25.00 -18.31 -16.48
N THR A 197 -23.74 -17.89 -16.59
CA THR A 197 -23.05 -17.83 -17.88
C THR A 197 -22.62 -19.24 -18.30
N VAL A 198 -23.37 -19.84 -19.22
CA VAL A 198 -23.01 -21.12 -19.82
C VAL A 198 -21.96 -20.89 -20.90
N LEU A 199 -20.81 -21.55 -20.76
CA LEU A 199 -19.79 -21.56 -21.80
C LEU A 199 -20.19 -22.57 -22.89
N PRO A 200 -20.10 -22.22 -24.18
CA PRO A 200 -20.45 -23.13 -25.26
C PRO A 200 -19.54 -24.37 -25.26
N PRO A 201 -20.11 -25.59 -25.26
CA PRO A 201 -19.30 -26.80 -25.33
C PRO A 201 -18.74 -26.98 -26.74
N GLY A 202 -17.44 -26.74 -26.94
CA GLY A 202 -16.73 -27.11 -28.18
C GLY A 202 -15.72 -26.10 -28.74
N GLU A 203 -15.80 -24.82 -28.37
CA GLU A 203 -14.90 -23.74 -28.87
C GLU A 203 -14.01 -23.14 -27.78
N TRP A 204 -13.81 -23.88 -26.69
CA TRP A 204 -12.98 -23.40 -25.58
C TRP A 204 -11.53 -23.85 -25.75
N ASP A 205 -10.62 -22.89 -25.95
CA ASP A 205 -9.18 -23.14 -25.95
C ASP A 205 -8.66 -23.26 -24.50
N PRO A 206 -8.20 -24.44 -24.05
CA PRO A 206 -7.70 -24.66 -22.68
C PRO A 206 -6.47 -23.82 -22.32
N SER A 207 -5.80 -23.22 -23.31
CA SER A 207 -4.61 -22.38 -23.12
C SER A 207 -4.94 -20.94 -22.68
N ILE A 208 -6.18 -20.49 -22.90
CA ILE A 208 -6.65 -19.16 -22.49
C ILE A 208 -7.09 -19.24 -21.03
N ARG A 209 -6.16 -18.98 -20.11
CA ARG A 209 -6.43 -18.99 -18.68
C ARG A 209 -7.33 -17.81 -18.31
N ILE A 210 -8.62 -18.07 -18.06
CA ILE A 210 -9.50 -17.08 -17.40
C ILE A 210 -9.01 -16.95 -15.97
N GLU A 211 -8.43 -15.80 -15.64
CA GLU A 211 -8.19 -15.48 -14.24
C GLU A 211 -9.52 -15.40 -13.51
N PRO A 212 -9.71 -16.14 -12.40
CA PRO A 212 -10.93 -16.03 -11.63
C PRO A 212 -11.13 -14.55 -11.23
N PRO A 213 -12.36 -14.03 -11.30
CA PRO A 213 -12.63 -12.65 -10.94
C PRO A 213 -12.08 -12.35 -9.55
N LYS A 214 -11.31 -11.27 -9.42
CA LYS A 214 -10.56 -10.89 -8.20
C LYS A 214 -11.45 -10.75 -6.95
N SER A 215 -12.76 -10.63 -7.14
CA SER A 215 -13.80 -10.73 -6.12
C SER A 215 -15.04 -11.37 -6.73
N VAL A 216 -15.70 -12.25 -5.99
CA VAL A 216 -17.06 -12.73 -6.30
C VAL A 216 -17.99 -11.51 -6.46
N PRO A 217 -18.83 -11.43 -7.51
CA PRO A 217 -19.86 -10.39 -7.63
C PRO A 217 -20.73 -10.33 -6.36
N SER A 218 -21.13 -9.14 -5.92
CA SER A 218 -21.94 -9.01 -4.71
C SER A 218 -23.33 -9.60 -4.94
N GLN A 219 -23.71 -10.54 -4.07
CA GLN A 219 -25.03 -11.17 -4.09
C GLN A 219 -26.15 -10.26 -3.54
N GLU A 220 -25.87 -9.00 -3.20
CA GLU A 220 -26.86 -8.08 -2.61
C GLU A 220 -28.05 -7.79 -3.54
N LYS A 221 -27.84 -7.79 -4.86
CA LYS A 221 -28.95 -7.71 -5.83
C LYS A 221 -29.90 -8.91 -5.74
N ARG A 222 -29.44 -10.07 -5.23
CA ARG A 222 -30.24 -11.28 -5.02
C ARG A 222 -31.16 -11.19 -3.80
N LYS A 223 -30.93 -10.26 -2.87
CA LYS A 223 -31.70 -10.14 -1.61
C LYS A 223 -32.83 -9.10 -1.67
N MET A 224 -32.93 -8.32 -2.75
CA MET A 224 -33.99 -7.33 -2.90
C MET A 224 -35.17 -7.96 -3.65
N PRO A 225 -36.41 -7.92 -3.11
CA PRO A 225 -37.58 -8.41 -3.81
C PRO A 225 -37.79 -7.60 -5.09
N GLY A 226 -37.97 -8.29 -6.21
CA GLY A 226 -38.17 -7.70 -7.53
C GLY A 226 -39.39 -6.77 -7.54
N VAL A 227 -39.15 -5.50 -7.85
CA VAL A 227 -40.22 -4.53 -8.15
C VAL A 227 -40.73 -4.84 -9.56
N PRO A 228 -42.05 -4.95 -9.79
CA PRO A 228 -42.60 -5.18 -11.11
C PRO A 228 -42.34 -3.98 -12.03
N ASN A 229 -42.07 -4.31 -13.29
CA ASN A 229 -41.79 -3.44 -14.43
C ASN A 229 -42.45 -2.05 -14.44
N GLY A 230 -41.64 -1.07 -14.87
CA GLY A 230 -42.12 0.01 -15.72
C GLY A 230 -42.37 1.34 -15.02
N THR A 231 -41.33 1.99 -14.51
CA THR A 231 -41.23 3.46 -14.58
C THR A 231 -39.75 3.81 -14.59
N ALA A 232 -39.33 4.61 -15.56
CA ALA A 232 -38.00 5.19 -15.58
C ALA A 232 -37.75 5.88 -14.23
N CYS A 233 -36.79 5.38 -13.46
CA CYS A 233 -36.23 6.16 -12.37
C CYS A 233 -35.63 7.41 -13.03
N PRO A 234 -36.00 8.63 -12.60
CA PRO A 234 -35.25 9.80 -12.97
C PRO A 234 -33.83 9.55 -12.48
N VAL A 235 -32.87 9.58 -13.40
CA VAL A 235 -31.49 9.84 -13.02
C VAL A 235 -31.53 11.26 -12.50
N GLU A 236 -31.76 11.43 -11.20
CA GLU A 236 -31.42 12.67 -10.54
C GLU A 236 -29.93 12.87 -10.76
N GLU A 237 -29.61 13.88 -11.56
CA GLU A 237 -28.31 14.52 -11.55
C GLU A 237 -28.04 14.96 -10.11
N GLU A 238 -27.40 14.10 -9.32
CA GLU A 238 -26.68 14.53 -8.14
C GLU A 238 -25.50 15.40 -8.60
N LEU A 239 -25.83 16.68 -8.74
CA LEU A 239 -25.01 17.85 -8.52
C LEU A 239 -23.64 17.50 -7.93
N HIS A 240 -22.60 17.76 -8.71
CA HIS A 240 -21.19 18.10 -8.45
C HIS A 240 -20.65 18.39 -7.02
N ALA A 241 -21.18 17.84 -5.94
CA ALA A 241 -20.91 18.32 -4.58
C ALA A 241 -20.62 17.24 -3.52
N GLU A 242 -20.06 16.07 -3.87
CA GLU A 242 -19.45 15.16 -2.86
C GLU A 242 -18.17 14.47 -3.35
N HIS A 243 -17.13 15.26 -3.67
CA HIS A 243 -15.80 14.73 -4.05
C HIS A 243 -14.73 14.82 -2.96
N HIS A 244 -15.01 15.46 -1.83
CA HIS A 244 -14.07 15.58 -0.71
C HIS A 244 -14.74 15.07 0.57
N GLY A 245 -14.01 14.27 1.37
CA GLY A 245 -14.53 13.83 2.66
C GLY A 245 -14.92 15.03 3.54
N PRO A 246 -15.74 14.83 4.59
CA PRO A 246 -16.21 15.90 5.49
C PRO A 246 -15.09 16.62 6.27
N GLU A 247 -13.83 16.31 5.98
CA GLU A 247 -12.62 16.77 6.67
C GLU A 247 -12.06 18.09 6.11
N LEU A 248 -12.44 18.50 4.89
CA LEU A 248 -11.89 19.68 4.21
C LEU A 248 -12.96 20.73 3.84
N GLN A 249 -14.21 20.55 4.28
CA GLN A 249 -15.27 21.52 4.06
C GLN A 249 -15.06 22.76 4.95
N ARG A 250 -15.21 23.95 4.37
CA ARG A 250 -15.03 25.21 5.09
C ARG A 250 -16.15 25.39 6.10
N THR A 251 -15.82 25.45 7.39
CA THR A 251 -16.82 25.46 8.46
C THR A 251 -17.44 26.85 8.72
N GLY A 252 -16.78 27.91 8.23
CA GLY A 252 -17.26 29.29 8.35
C GLY A 252 -17.18 29.88 9.78
N LYS A 253 -16.66 29.13 10.75
CA LYS A 253 -16.45 29.56 12.14
C LYS A 253 -14.96 29.67 12.41
N LEU A 254 -14.53 30.70 13.17
CA LEU A 254 -13.14 30.82 13.61
C LEU A 254 -12.74 29.59 14.43
N PHE A 255 -11.62 28.95 14.07
CA PHE A 255 -11.13 27.68 14.63
C PHE A 255 -12.09 26.48 14.48
N GLY A 256 -13.10 26.58 13.61
CA GLY A 256 -14.07 25.50 13.42
C GLY A 256 -13.43 24.22 12.88
N GLY A 257 -12.54 24.32 11.89
CA GLY A 257 -11.81 23.16 11.35
C GLY A 257 -10.90 22.50 12.39
N LEU A 258 -10.18 23.28 13.19
CA LEU A 258 -9.29 22.76 14.24
C LEU A 258 -10.05 21.95 15.31
N ILE A 259 -11.19 22.45 15.77
CA ILE A 259 -11.99 21.76 16.80
C ILE A 259 -12.51 20.42 16.26
N GLN A 260 -12.90 20.37 14.99
CA GLN A 260 -13.32 19.12 14.35
C GLN A 260 -12.18 18.11 14.22
N ASP A 261 -10.99 18.56 13.84
CA ASP A 261 -9.78 17.71 13.76
C ASP A 261 -9.46 17.08 15.14
N ILE A 262 -9.50 17.88 16.22
CA ILE A 262 -9.26 17.40 17.59
C ILE A 262 -10.34 16.40 18.00
N LYS A 263 -11.63 16.72 17.77
CA LYS A 263 -12.75 15.86 18.14
C LYS A 263 -12.69 14.49 17.45
N ARG A 264 -12.20 14.44 16.20
CA ARG A 264 -12.04 13.20 15.44
C ARG A 264 -10.88 12.34 15.95
N LYS A 265 -9.77 12.96 16.39
CA LYS A 265 -8.56 12.24 16.80
C LYS A 265 -8.48 11.87 18.27
N ALA A 266 -9.15 12.62 19.16
CA ALA A 266 -9.18 12.36 20.59
C ALA A 266 -9.45 10.88 20.98
N PRO A 267 -10.43 10.15 20.40
CA PRO A 267 -10.71 8.77 20.82
C PRO A 267 -9.62 7.77 20.42
N PHE A 268 -8.83 8.06 19.38
CA PHE A 268 -7.79 7.15 18.88
C PHE A 268 -6.43 7.35 19.56
N TYR A 269 -6.29 8.36 20.43
CA TYR A 269 -4.99 8.69 21.04
C TYR A 269 -4.38 7.53 21.83
N LEU A 270 -5.19 6.82 22.63
CA LEU A 270 -4.72 5.69 23.42
C LEU A 270 -4.49 4.42 22.59
N SER A 271 -5.25 4.22 21.51
CA SER A 271 -5.04 3.08 20.63
C SER A 271 -3.74 3.20 19.83
N ASP A 272 -3.34 4.42 19.46
CA ASP A 272 -2.08 4.69 18.74
C ASP A 272 -0.83 4.17 19.49
N PHE A 273 -0.81 4.19 20.82
CA PHE A 273 0.31 3.66 21.61
C PHE A 273 0.26 2.13 21.72
N LYS A 274 -0.94 1.55 21.80
CA LYS A 274 -1.13 0.09 21.85
C LYS A 274 -0.76 -0.57 20.52
N ASP A 275 -1.11 0.07 19.40
CA ASP A 275 -0.81 -0.41 18.04
C ASP A 275 0.69 -0.33 17.70
N GLY A 276 1.45 0.51 18.41
CA GLY A 276 2.90 0.68 18.23
C GLY A 276 3.78 -0.44 18.78
N MET A 277 3.24 -1.36 19.60
CA MET A 277 4.01 -2.42 20.26
C MET A 277 4.19 -3.68 19.40
N SER A 278 4.71 -3.53 18.17
CA SER A 278 4.97 -4.65 17.26
C SER A 278 6.43 -4.71 16.84
N LEU A 279 6.92 -5.90 16.48
CA LEU A 279 8.31 -6.10 16.03
C LEU A 279 8.66 -5.27 14.78
N GLN A 280 7.67 -5.06 13.88
CA GLN A 280 7.81 -4.20 12.71
C GLN A 280 8.08 -2.73 13.08
N CYS A 281 7.45 -2.23 14.16
CA CYS A 281 7.70 -0.88 14.65
C CYS A 281 9.13 -0.72 15.16
N VAL A 282 9.72 -1.77 15.74
CA VAL A 282 11.13 -1.78 16.17
C VAL A 282 12.08 -1.63 14.99
N ALA A 283 11.87 -2.41 13.93
CA ALA A 283 12.65 -2.27 12.70
C ALA A 283 12.52 -0.87 12.09
N SER A 284 11.29 -0.34 12.07
CA SER A 284 10.97 0.98 11.51
C SER A 284 11.70 2.11 12.24
N PHE A 285 11.66 2.17 13.59
CA PHE A 285 12.31 3.28 14.29
C PHE A 285 13.84 3.23 14.22
N LEU A 286 14.46 2.04 14.21
CA LEU A 286 15.92 1.91 14.08
C LEU A 286 16.40 2.35 12.70
N PHE A 287 15.70 1.93 11.65
CA PHE A 287 15.98 2.36 10.29
C PHE A 287 15.80 3.88 10.13
N LEU A 288 14.66 4.41 10.58
CA LEU A 288 14.36 5.83 10.45
C LEU A 288 15.25 6.71 11.30
N TYR A 289 15.73 6.23 12.45
CA TYR A 289 16.73 6.95 13.23
C TYR A 289 17.99 7.25 12.40
N CYS A 290 18.57 6.24 11.75
CA CYS A 290 19.73 6.45 10.87
C CYS A 290 19.41 7.33 9.66
N ALA A 291 18.20 7.17 9.08
CA ALA A 291 17.77 7.95 7.94
C ALA A 291 17.50 9.43 8.26
N CYS A 292 16.93 9.74 9.43
CA CYS A 292 16.63 11.10 9.87
C CYS A 292 17.88 11.83 10.38
N MET A 293 18.86 11.10 10.93
CA MET A 293 20.04 11.71 11.53
C MET A 293 20.96 12.35 10.49
N SER A 294 21.18 11.65 9.38
CA SER A 294 22.12 12.11 8.35
C SER A 294 21.72 13.47 7.74
N PRO A 295 20.47 13.70 7.27
CA PRO A 295 20.07 14.99 6.73
C PRO A 295 20.19 16.10 7.76
N VAL A 296 19.78 15.86 9.02
CA VAL A 296 19.84 16.85 10.10
C VAL A 296 21.27 17.31 10.35
N ILE A 297 22.24 16.38 10.37
CA ILE A 297 23.66 16.74 10.55
C ILE A 297 24.21 17.41 9.30
N THR A 298 23.92 16.91 8.10
CA THR A 298 24.45 17.51 6.86
C THR A 298 23.91 18.92 6.65
N PHE A 299 22.61 19.16 6.85
CA PHE A 299 22.02 20.48 6.74
C PHE A 299 22.47 21.39 7.87
N GLY A 300 22.64 20.87 9.09
CA GLY A 300 23.22 21.64 10.18
C GLY A 300 24.68 22.04 9.95
N GLY A 301 25.47 21.19 9.27
CA GLY A 301 26.83 21.51 8.84
C GLY A 301 26.87 22.58 7.74
N LEU A 302 26.07 22.41 6.69
CA LEU A 302 25.95 23.40 5.59
C LEU A 302 25.43 24.75 6.10
N LEU A 303 24.49 24.75 7.05
CA LEU A 303 24.01 25.97 7.70
C LEU A 303 25.09 26.62 8.57
N GLY A 304 25.92 25.81 9.24
CA GLY A 304 27.09 26.27 9.99
C GLY A 304 28.10 27.00 9.10
N GLU A 305 28.43 26.41 7.95
CA GLU A 305 29.32 27.04 6.97
C GLU A 305 28.71 28.31 6.37
N ALA A 306 27.42 28.28 6.02
CA ALA A 306 26.73 29.42 5.42
C ALA A 306 26.52 30.60 6.39
N THR A 307 26.40 30.34 7.69
CA THR A 307 26.12 31.36 8.72
C THR A 307 27.34 31.73 9.56
N GLU A 308 28.55 31.36 9.13
CA GLU A 308 29.82 31.62 9.84
C GLU A 308 29.77 31.13 11.31
N GLY A 309 29.18 29.94 11.52
CA GLY A 309 29.06 29.31 12.84
C GLY A 309 28.02 29.95 13.77
N ARG A 310 27.10 30.78 13.28
CA ARG A 310 25.99 31.31 14.10
C ARG A 310 24.96 30.24 14.45
N ILE A 311 24.75 29.24 13.59
CA ILE A 311 23.92 28.06 13.82
C ILE A 311 24.63 26.85 13.20
N SER A 312 24.92 25.80 13.96
CA SER A 312 25.60 24.59 13.45
C SER A 312 24.77 23.31 13.65
N ALA A 313 25.45 22.17 13.53
CA ALA A 313 24.85 20.84 13.67
C ALA A 313 24.26 20.55 15.05
N ILE A 314 24.78 21.13 16.14
CA ILE A 314 24.25 20.89 17.51
C ILE A 314 22.85 21.49 17.64
N GLU A 315 22.67 22.76 17.28
CA GLU A 315 21.37 23.42 17.35
C GLU A 315 20.35 22.76 16.42
N SER A 316 20.82 22.24 15.28
CA SER A 316 20.00 21.48 14.33
C SER A 316 19.54 20.15 14.92
N LEU A 317 20.43 19.40 15.58
CA LEU A 317 20.09 18.14 16.22
C LEU A 317 19.10 18.32 17.38
N PHE A 318 19.36 19.32 18.23
CA PHE A 318 18.49 19.65 19.35
C PHE A 318 17.12 20.15 18.89
N GLY A 319 17.09 21.05 17.90
CA GLY A 319 15.85 21.53 17.30
C GLY A 319 15.03 20.40 16.67
N ALA A 320 15.67 19.48 15.95
CA ALA A 320 14.99 18.32 15.36
C ALA A 320 14.37 17.41 16.43
N SER A 321 15.10 17.12 17.52
CA SER A 321 14.60 16.31 18.63
C SER A 321 13.40 16.96 19.33
N MET A 322 13.53 18.24 19.70
CA MET A 322 12.48 18.95 20.42
C MET A 322 11.21 19.11 19.59
N THR A 323 11.34 19.58 18.34
CA THR A 323 10.18 19.77 17.44
C THR A 323 9.53 18.44 17.07
N GLY A 324 10.33 17.42 16.82
CA GLY A 324 9.83 16.11 16.44
C GLY A 324 9.12 15.36 17.58
N VAL A 325 9.61 15.44 18.82
CA VAL A 325 8.92 14.89 20.00
C VAL A 325 7.57 15.58 20.19
N ALA A 326 7.56 16.92 20.18
CA ALA A 326 6.34 17.68 20.36
C ALA A 326 5.33 17.37 19.24
N TYR A 327 5.77 17.38 17.98
CA TYR A 327 4.91 17.06 16.84
C TYR A 327 4.38 15.62 16.92
N SER A 328 5.19 14.62 17.24
CA SER A 328 4.72 13.22 17.36
C SER A 328 3.63 13.05 18.43
N LEU A 329 3.69 13.85 19.51
CA LEU A 329 2.70 13.81 20.59
C LEU A 329 1.38 14.50 20.23
N PHE A 330 1.42 15.66 19.56
CA PHE A 330 0.24 16.52 19.38
C PHE A 330 -0.25 16.65 17.94
N ALA A 331 0.48 16.11 16.95
CA ALA A 331 0.09 16.20 15.55
C ALA A 331 -1.26 15.51 15.28
N GLY A 332 -1.93 16.05 14.26
CA GLY A 332 -2.97 15.39 13.52
C GLY A 332 -2.41 14.11 12.92
N GLN A 333 -1.46 14.20 11.99
CA GLN A 333 -0.90 13.02 11.33
C GLN A 333 0.51 12.64 11.85
N PRO A 334 0.61 11.70 12.82
CA PRO A 334 1.90 11.36 13.45
C PRO A 334 2.86 10.56 12.56
N LEU A 335 2.40 10.10 11.39
CA LEU A 335 3.25 9.45 10.39
C LEU A 335 4.19 10.45 9.71
N THR A 336 3.89 11.74 9.76
CA THR A 336 4.72 12.81 9.20
C THR A 336 5.95 13.05 10.07
N ILE A 337 7.13 13.04 9.46
CA ILE A 337 8.41 13.31 10.13
C ILE A 337 8.83 14.75 9.79
N LEU A 338 9.10 15.55 10.82
CA LEU A 338 9.67 16.88 10.67
C LEU A 338 11.18 16.80 10.40
N GLY A 339 11.67 17.63 9.47
CA GLY A 339 13.07 17.72 9.09
C GLY A 339 13.43 19.10 8.55
N SER A 340 14.72 19.37 8.41
CA SER A 340 15.19 20.56 7.69
C SER A 340 15.06 20.31 6.19
N THR A 341 14.47 21.26 5.46
CA THR A 341 14.28 21.16 4.00
C THR A 341 15.21 22.13 3.27
N GLY A 342 15.58 21.77 2.03
CA GLY A 342 16.42 22.62 1.18
C GLY A 342 15.89 24.04 0.99
N PRO A 343 14.58 24.26 0.72
CA PRO A 343 14.03 25.61 0.57
C PRO A 343 14.21 26.49 1.81
N VAL A 344 14.03 25.92 3.02
CA VAL A 344 14.29 26.64 4.28
C VAL A 344 15.77 27.00 4.39
N LEU A 345 16.70 26.09 4.08
CA LEU A 345 18.14 26.37 4.08
C LEU A 345 18.52 27.53 3.14
N VAL A 346 17.95 27.55 1.93
CA VAL A 346 18.20 28.62 0.94
C VAL A 346 17.68 29.97 1.47
N PHE A 347 16.48 29.99 2.06
CA PHE A 347 15.94 31.19 2.69
C PHE A 347 16.87 31.72 3.79
N GLU A 348 17.41 30.84 4.64
CA GLU A 348 18.33 31.20 5.73
C GLU A 348 19.65 31.76 5.22
N LYS A 349 20.22 31.18 4.17
CA LYS A 349 21.45 31.68 3.54
C LYS A 349 21.26 33.10 2.99
N ILE A 350 20.10 33.36 2.38
CA ILE A 350 19.77 34.67 1.82
C ILE A 350 19.49 35.68 2.93
N LEU A 351 18.77 35.28 3.97
CA LEU A 351 18.56 36.10 5.16
C LEU A 351 19.88 36.48 5.82
N PHE A 352 20.82 35.53 5.94
CA PHE A 352 22.14 35.79 6.49
C PHE A 352 22.94 36.76 5.63
N LYS A 353 22.95 36.57 4.30
CA LYS A 353 23.61 37.49 3.36
C LYS A 353 23.02 38.90 3.45
N PHE A 354 21.69 39.02 3.47
CA PHE A 354 21.00 40.30 3.67
C PHE A 354 21.39 40.95 5.00
N CYS A 355 21.45 40.19 6.09
CA CYS A 355 21.89 40.73 7.39
C CYS A 355 23.33 41.23 7.34
N LYS A 356 24.21 40.57 6.57
CA LYS A 356 25.61 40.97 6.41
C LYS A 356 25.75 42.24 5.56
N ASP A 357 24.98 42.37 4.50
CA ASP A 357 25.02 43.53 3.60
C ASP A 357 24.48 44.81 4.27
N TYR A 358 23.54 44.67 5.21
CA TYR A 358 22.91 45.78 5.96
C TYR A 358 23.38 45.91 7.42
N ASP A 359 24.41 45.17 7.84
CA ASP A 359 24.93 45.13 9.22
C ASP A 359 23.88 44.90 10.32
N LEU A 360 22.87 44.08 10.02
CA LEU A 360 21.83 43.69 10.97
C LEU A 360 22.22 42.42 11.76
N SER A 361 21.75 42.33 13.00
CA SER A 361 21.92 41.12 13.80
C SER A 361 20.98 40.01 13.28
N TYR A 362 21.59 39.00 12.65
CA TYR A 362 20.90 37.85 12.03
C TYR A 362 19.96 37.12 13.00
N LEU A 363 20.40 36.79 14.22
CA LEU A 363 19.60 35.98 15.15
C LEU A 363 18.35 36.73 15.64
N SER A 364 18.43 38.02 15.91
CA SER A 364 17.27 38.83 16.32
C SER A 364 16.31 39.04 15.15
N LEU A 365 16.80 39.32 13.94
CA LEU A 365 15.94 39.43 12.76
C LEU A 365 15.23 38.10 12.45
N ARG A 366 15.95 36.98 12.55
CA ARG A 366 15.40 35.62 12.44
C ARG A 366 14.28 35.38 13.45
N ALA A 367 14.50 35.75 14.73
CA ALA A 367 13.49 35.60 15.77
C ALA A 367 12.22 36.40 15.46
N CYS A 368 12.36 37.65 14.99
CA CYS A 368 11.23 38.48 14.57
C CYS A 368 10.48 37.91 13.36
N ILE A 369 11.19 37.46 12.31
CA ILE A 369 10.59 36.81 11.15
C ILE A 369 9.82 35.58 11.60
N GLY A 370 10.44 34.75 12.45
CA GLY A 370 9.84 33.55 13.00
C GLY A 370 8.55 33.80 13.79
N LEU A 371 8.54 34.82 14.66
CA LEU A 371 7.34 35.19 15.42
C LEU A 371 6.21 35.69 14.50
N TRP A 372 6.53 36.49 13.48
CA TRP A 372 5.54 36.90 12.47
C TRP A 372 5.03 35.70 11.67
N THR A 373 5.89 34.77 11.27
CA THR A 373 5.44 33.56 10.57
C THR A 373 4.52 32.70 11.42
N ALA A 374 4.81 32.54 12.72
CA ALA A 374 3.95 31.79 13.62
C ALA A 374 2.57 32.47 13.79
N LEU A 375 2.54 33.80 13.87
CA LEU A 375 1.30 34.58 13.91
C LEU A 375 0.48 34.42 12.63
N LEU A 376 1.14 34.49 11.45
CA LEU A 376 0.47 34.29 10.17
C LEU A 376 -0.02 32.84 10.00
N CYS A 377 0.73 31.84 10.44
CA CYS A 377 0.28 30.44 10.48
C CYS A 377 -0.97 30.27 11.35
N LEU A 378 -1.01 30.91 12.53
CA LEU A 378 -2.19 30.88 13.42
C LEU A 378 -3.40 31.54 12.74
N PHE A 379 -3.19 32.63 12.00
CA PHE A 379 -4.24 33.25 11.20
C PHE A 379 -4.76 32.34 10.07
N LEU A 380 -3.87 31.60 9.38
CA LEU A 380 -4.27 30.62 8.37
C LEU A 380 -5.09 29.46 8.96
N VAL A 381 -4.72 28.99 10.16
CA VAL A 381 -5.49 27.99 10.90
C VAL A 381 -6.86 28.54 11.31
N ALA A 382 -6.92 29.78 11.79
CA ALA A 382 -8.16 30.42 12.23
C ALA A 382 -9.15 30.67 11.07
N THR A 383 -8.64 30.90 9.85
CA THR A 383 -9.43 31.20 8.64
C THR A 383 -9.83 29.95 7.82
N ASP A 384 -9.55 28.75 8.34
CA ASP A 384 -9.75 27.46 7.65
C ASP A 384 -9.06 27.41 6.26
N ALA A 385 -7.85 27.99 6.15
CA ALA A 385 -7.11 28.05 4.89
C ALA A 385 -6.69 26.66 4.36
N SER A 386 -6.68 25.62 5.21
CA SER A 386 -6.41 24.23 4.78
C SER A 386 -7.45 23.70 3.79
N SER A 387 -8.61 24.36 3.63
CA SER A 387 -9.55 24.05 2.53
C SER A 387 -8.97 24.29 1.13
N LEU A 388 -7.94 25.14 0.99
CA LEU A 388 -7.21 25.34 -0.29
C LEU A 388 -6.52 24.08 -0.78
N VAL A 389 -6.25 23.13 0.12
CA VAL A 389 -5.61 21.85 -0.18
C VAL A 389 -6.46 20.98 -1.10
N CYS A 390 -7.79 21.17 -1.12
CA CYS A 390 -8.67 20.50 -2.08
C CYS A 390 -8.37 20.82 -3.55
N TYR A 391 -7.73 21.96 -3.83
CA TYR A 391 -7.34 22.33 -5.19
C TYR A 391 -6.05 21.64 -5.66
N ILE A 392 -5.30 21.02 -4.74
CA ILE A 392 -4.11 20.23 -5.08
C ILE A 392 -4.60 18.89 -5.63
N THR A 393 -4.37 18.68 -6.93
CA THR A 393 -4.75 17.44 -7.63
C THR A 393 -3.58 16.46 -7.64
N ARG A 394 -3.88 15.18 -7.96
CA ARG A 394 -2.89 14.13 -8.11
C ARG A 394 -1.76 14.50 -9.08
N PHE A 395 -2.08 15.21 -10.16
CA PHE A 395 -1.08 15.72 -11.11
C PHE A 395 0.01 16.55 -10.43
N THR A 396 -0.42 17.53 -9.63
CA THR A 396 0.48 18.43 -8.91
C THR A 396 1.24 17.71 -7.80
N GLU A 397 0.57 16.80 -7.10
CA GLU A 397 1.14 16.01 -6.01
C GLU A 397 2.24 15.05 -6.51
N GLU A 398 1.96 14.27 -7.55
CA GLU A 398 2.92 13.32 -8.12
C GLU A 398 4.09 14.01 -8.80
N ALA A 399 3.87 15.16 -9.45
CA ALA A 399 4.94 15.97 -10.01
C ALA A 399 5.87 16.49 -8.90
N PHE A 400 5.31 16.97 -7.78
CA PHE A 400 6.09 17.43 -6.64
C PHE A 400 6.86 16.27 -5.98
N ALA A 401 6.20 15.15 -5.71
CA ALA A 401 6.83 13.97 -5.13
C ALA A 401 7.98 13.46 -6.02
N ALA A 402 7.78 13.39 -7.34
CA ALA A 402 8.81 12.99 -8.30
C ALA A 402 9.99 13.98 -8.31
N LEU A 403 9.73 15.29 -8.25
CA LEU A 403 10.76 16.31 -8.18
C LEU A 403 11.63 16.14 -6.93
N ILE A 404 11.02 16.01 -5.75
CA ILE A 404 11.77 15.83 -4.50
C ILE A 404 12.59 14.53 -4.54
N CYS A 405 12.04 13.44 -5.07
CA CYS A 405 12.80 12.18 -5.22
C CYS A 405 14.01 12.33 -6.15
N LEU A 406 13.86 13.03 -7.29
CA LEU A 406 14.96 13.32 -8.21
C LEU A 406 16.01 14.23 -7.56
N ILE A 407 15.59 15.20 -6.74
CA ILE A 407 16.50 16.08 -6.00
C ILE A 407 17.35 15.24 -5.04
N PHE A 408 16.75 14.31 -4.29
CA PHE A 408 17.49 13.44 -3.38
C PHE A 408 18.48 12.53 -4.09
N ILE A 409 18.11 11.96 -5.25
CA ILE A 409 19.01 11.13 -6.07
C ILE A 409 20.19 11.97 -6.56
N TYR A 410 19.93 13.17 -7.09
CA TYR A 410 20.96 14.08 -7.54
C TYR A 410 21.89 14.50 -6.40
N GLU A 411 21.36 14.88 -5.24
CA GLU A 411 22.16 15.32 -4.09
C GLU A 411 23.04 14.18 -3.55
N ALA A 412 22.56 12.94 -3.55
CA ALA A 412 23.35 11.78 -3.15
C ALA A 412 24.54 11.55 -4.12
N LEU A 413 24.32 11.73 -5.43
CA LEU A 413 25.38 11.61 -6.45
C LEU A 413 26.34 12.80 -6.42
N GLU A 414 25.84 14.02 -6.24
CA GLU A 414 26.64 15.24 -6.12
C GLU A 414 27.59 15.17 -4.92
N LYS A 415 27.13 14.69 -3.76
CA LYS A 415 27.98 14.47 -2.58
C LYS A 415 29.06 13.40 -2.82
N LEU A 416 28.77 12.37 -3.61
CA LEU A 416 29.78 11.38 -4.02
C LEU A 416 30.82 12.01 -4.96
N CYS A 417 30.39 12.83 -5.93
CA CYS A 417 31.30 13.55 -6.82
C CYS A 417 32.19 14.54 -6.06
N HIS A 418 31.61 15.31 -5.13
CA HIS A 418 32.36 16.23 -4.27
C HIS A 418 33.39 15.48 -3.40
N LEU A 419 33.08 14.26 -2.96
CA LEU A 419 34.06 13.41 -2.27
C LEU A 419 35.26 13.05 -3.17
N GLY A 420 35.02 12.89 -4.48
CA GLY A 420 36.07 12.70 -5.48
C GLY A 420 36.95 13.92 -5.71
N GLU A 421 36.42 15.13 -5.51
CA GLU A 421 37.20 16.37 -5.55
C GLU A 421 38.02 16.57 -4.27
N VAL A 422 37.45 16.22 -3.10
CA VAL A 422 38.13 16.32 -1.80
C VAL A 422 39.27 15.31 -1.67
N TYR A 423 39.09 14.09 -2.19
CA TYR A 423 40.09 13.03 -2.20
C TYR A 423 40.45 12.65 -3.65
N PRO A 424 41.23 13.50 -4.34
CA PRO A 424 41.61 13.22 -5.71
C PRO A 424 42.50 11.97 -5.78
N PHE A 425 42.39 11.21 -6.86
CA PHE A 425 43.26 10.08 -7.12
C PHE A 425 44.43 10.50 -8.01
N ASN A 426 45.58 9.85 -7.85
CA ASN A 426 46.76 10.14 -8.66
C ASN A 426 46.68 9.43 -10.01
N THR A 427 46.42 10.18 -11.09
CA THR A 427 46.40 9.68 -12.49
C THR A 427 47.79 9.41 -13.07
N HIS A 428 48.86 9.96 -12.48
CA HIS A 428 50.23 9.92 -13.01
C HIS A 428 51.13 8.93 -12.26
N SER A 429 50.60 7.77 -11.90
CA SER A 429 51.36 6.74 -11.19
C SER A 429 52.19 5.88 -12.16
N ASP A 430 53.42 6.31 -12.43
CA ASP A 430 54.44 5.46 -13.05
C ASP A 430 55.01 4.51 -12.00
N LEU A 431 54.83 3.20 -12.22
CA LEU A 431 55.26 2.15 -11.28
C LEU A 431 56.79 2.15 -11.04
N ASP A 432 57.56 2.57 -12.05
CA ASP A 432 59.02 2.68 -11.99
C ASP A 432 59.52 3.83 -11.09
N HIS A 433 58.67 4.82 -10.78
CA HIS A 433 59.02 5.98 -9.96
C HIS A 433 58.43 5.92 -8.54
N LEU A 434 57.99 4.75 -8.07
CA LEU A 434 57.34 4.58 -6.75
C LEU A 434 58.20 5.08 -5.57
N THR A 435 59.53 4.91 -5.64
CA THR A 435 60.48 5.39 -4.59
C THR A 435 60.71 6.90 -4.62
N LEU A 436 60.27 7.60 -5.67
CA LEU A 436 60.40 9.04 -5.84
C LEU A 436 59.09 9.79 -5.52
N ALA A 437 58.02 9.07 -5.17
CA ALA A 437 56.75 9.65 -4.75
C ALA A 437 56.87 10.23 -3.33
N TYR A 438 57.00 11.55 -3.23
CA TYR A 438 56.98 12.27 -1.95
C TYR A 438 56.00 13.45 -2.00
N CYS A 439 55.49 13.84 -0.84
CA CYS A 439 54.77 15.08 -0.65
C CYS A 439 55.24 15.75 0.63
N ARG A 440 55.81 16.95 0.52
CA ARG A 440 56.29 17.73 1.67
C ARG A 440 55.71 19.14 1.65
N CYS A 441 55.49 19.69 2.83
CA CYS A 441 55.19 21.11 2.96
C CYS A 441 56.47 21.92 2.75
N ALA A 442 56.36 23.02 2.02
CA ALA A 442 57.43 23.98 1.75
C ALA A 442 56.89 25.40 1.89
N GLU A 443 57.82 26.35 1.99
CA GLU A 443 57.50 27.78 1.94
C GLU A 443 56.89 28.13 0.57
N PRO A 444 55.82 28.95 0.52
CA PRO A 444 55.25 29.40 -0.74
C PRO A 444 56.21 30.33 -1.51
N ASP A 445 56.43 30.07 -2.80
CA ASP A 445 57.35 30.86 -3.63
C ASP A 445 56.93 32.33 -3.77
N ILE A 446 55.63 32.64 -3.63
CA ILE A 446 55.06 34.00 -3.68
C ILE A 446 54.03 34.18 -2.54
N PRO A 447 54.42 34.75 -1.38
CA PRO A 447 53.47 34.99 -0.29
C PRO A 447 52.50 36.12 -0.64
N THR A 448 51.20 35.89 -0.44
CA THR A 448 50.16 36.91 -0.63
C THR A 448 50.22 37.94 0.51
N ASN A 449 49.84 39.20 0.29
CA ASN A 449 49.81 40.23 1.35
C ASN A 449 49.06 39.77 2.63
N LYS A 450 47.98 38.99 2.48
CA LYS A 450 47.24 38.38 3.60
C LYS A 450 48.07 37.36 4.40
N THR A 451 48.92 36.59 3.74
CA THR A 451 49.80 35.61 4.42
C THR A 451 50.90 36.31 5.22
N LEU A 452 51.45 37.40 4.67
CA LEU A 452 52.44 38.24 5.37
C LEU A 452 51.84 38.95 6.59
N GLU A 453 50.60 39.44 6.49
CA GLU A 453 49.87 39.99 7.65
C GLU A 453 49.65 38.94 8.73
N LEU A 454 49.22 37.73 8.35
CA LEU A 454 48.95 36.64 9.29
C LEU A 454 50.23 36.16 10.00
N TRP A 455 51.35 36.07 9.26
CA TRP A 455 52.65 35.75 9.84
C TRP A 455 53.16 36.86 10.76
N ARG A 456 52.91 38.13 10.44
CA ARG A 456 53.24 39.28 11.29
C ARG A 456 52.39 39.30 12.56
N GLU A 457 51.09 39.04 12.48
CA GLU A 457 50.20 38.95 13.65
C GLU A 457 50.59 37.81 14.59
N ARG A 458 51.07 36.69 14.05
CA ARG A 458 51.51 35.53 14.82
C ARG A 458 52.99 35.54 15.21
N ASN A 459 53.75 36.58 14.87
CA ASN A 459 55.22 36.66 15.03
C ASN A 459 55.96 35.42 14.47
N VAL A 460 55.50 34.90 13.33
CA VAL A 460 56.11 33.73 12.66
C VAL A 460 57.07 34.21 11.58
N THR A 461 58.31 33.72 11.61
CA THR A 461 59.30 33.96 10.54
C THR A 461 59.43 32.70 9.69
N ALA A 462 59.26 32.81 8.37
CA ALA A 462 59.21 31.66 7.46
C ALA A 462 60.43 30.73 7.53
N SER A 463 61.62 31.28 7.77
CA SER A 463 62.87 30.53 7.88
C SER A 463 63.03 29.74 9.20
N VAL A 464 62.23 30.06 10.23
CA VAL A 464 62.28 29.42 11.55
C VAL A 464 61.27 28.26 11.63
N VAL A 465 60.32 28.20 10.71
CA VAL A 465 59.31 27.13 10.65
C VAL A 465 59.95 25.86 10.03
N PRO A 466 59.93 24.71 10.74
CA PRO A 466 60.52 23.48 10.22
C PRO A 466 59.59 22.79 9.21
N TRP A 467 59.43 23.38 8.01
CA TRP A 467 58.45 23.00 6.96
C TRP A 467 58.32 21.48 6.69
N SER A 468 59.42 20.74 6.73
CA SER A 468 59.44 19.30 6.48
C SER A 468 58.81 18.43 7.58
N ASN A 469 58.68 18.93 8.80
CA ASN A 469 58.19 18.18 9.96
C ASN A 469 56.81 18.65 10.44
N LEU A 470 56.13 19.50 9.66
CA LEU A 470 54.77 19.94 9.98
C LEU A 470 53.74 18.90 9.57
N THR A 471 52.70 18.79 10.39
CA THR A 471 51.49 18.07 9.97
C THR A 471 50.77 18.83 8.86
N VAL A 472 49.99 18.12 8.04
CA VAL A 472 49.20 18.71 6.93
C VAL A 472 48.32 19.87 7.42
N LYS A 473 47.73 19.77 8.62
CA LYS A 473 46.87 20.81 9.20
C LYS A 473 47.67 22.06 9.59
N GLU A 474 48.84 21.88 10.19
CA GLU A 474 49.69 23.01 10.58
C GLU A 474 50.30 23.69 9.35
N CYS A 475 50.66 22.91 8.32
CA CYS A 475 51.11 23.43 7.03
C CYS A 475 50.05 24.34 6.37
N ILE A 476 48.80 23.88 6.27
CA ILE A 476 47.68 24.68 5.73
C ILE A 476 47.41 25.90 6.63
N GLY A 477 47.46 25.73 7.96
CA GLY A 477 47.25 26.81 8.93
C GLY A 477 48.33 27.90 8.90
N LEU A 478 49.50 27.61 8.36
CA LEU A 478 50.60 28.55 8.11
C LEU A 478 50.66 29.00 6.64
N HIS A 479 49.70 28.61 5.79
CA HIS A 479 49.69 28.87 4.35
C HIS A 479 50.94 28.36 3.61
N GLY A 480 51.45 27.19 4.00
CA GLY A 480 52.51 26.47 3.27
C GLY A 480 52.03 25.88 1.96
N GLN A 481 52.95 25.69 1.01
CA GLN A 481 52.70 25.06 -0.28
C GLN A 481 53.15 23.59 -0.27
N PHE A 482 52.35 22.68 -0.82
CA PHE A 482 52.73 21.27 -0.94
C PHE A 482 53.54 21.05 -2.22
N VAL A 483 54.73 20.45 -2.08
CA VAL A 483 55.66 20.22 -3.19
C VAL A 483 56.01 18.74 -3.26
N GLY A 484 55.83 18.14 -4.44
CA GLY A 484 56.20 16.76 -4.73
C GLY A 484 55.25 16.08 -5.73
N THR A 485 55.68 14.96 -6.30
CA THR A 485 54.93 14.17 -7.30
C THR A 485 53.70 13.48 -6.71
N ALA A 486 53.63 13.35 -5.38
CA ALA A 486 52.48 12.80 -4.66
C ALA A 486 51.60 13.88 -3.99
N CYS A 487 51.77 15.16 -4.36
CA CYS A 487 50.92 16.27 -3.91
C CYS A 487 49.97 16.72 -5.02
N GLY A 488 48.72 17.01 -4.68
CA GLY A 488 47.80 17.81 -5.51
C GLY A 488 47.83 19.29 -5.13
N HIS A 489 47.00 20.11 -5.80
CA HIS A 489 46.91 21.56 -5.57
C HIS A 489 46.46 21.96 -4.14
N HIS A 490 45.80 21.07 -3.39
CA HIS A 490 45.21 21.36 -2.09
C HIS A 490 45.71 20.46 -0.94
N GLY A 491 46.65 19.53 -1.19
CA GLY A 491 47.15 18.59 -0.19
C GLY A 491 47.80 17.32 -0.75
N PRO A 492 48.31 16.42 0.11
CA PRO A 492 48.81 15.11 -0.29
C PRO A 492 47.68 14.20 -0.80
N TYR A 493 47.98 13.36 -1.82
CA TYR A 493 47.04 12.32 -2.25
C TYR A 493 46.87 11.26 -1.15
N THR A 494 45.64 10.97 -0.77
CA THR A 494 45.31 9.81 0.06
C THR A 494 44.88 8.66 -0.84
N PRO A 495 45.71 7.62 -1.05
CA PRO A 495 45.34 6.50 -1.90
C PRO A 495 44.11 5.75 -1.34
N ASP A 496 43.35 5.12 -2.24
CA ASP A 496 42.26 4.16 -1.96
C ASP A 496 40.99 4.68 -1.27
N VAL A 497 41.01 5.85 -0.64
CA VAL A 497 39.84 6.42 0.08
C VAL A 497 38.65 6.65 -0.86
N LEU A 498 38.90 7.17 -2.06
CA LEU A 498 37.85 7.41 -3.06
C LEU A 498 37.20 6.12 -3.53
N PHE A 499 38.01 5.15 -3.98
CA PHE A 499 37.53 3.86 -4.47
C PHE A 499 36.77 3.10 -3.37
N TRP A 500 37.29 3.09 -2.15
CA TRP A 500 36.61 2.48 -1.01
C TRP A 500 35.27 3.15 -0.71
N SER A 501 35.22 4.49 -0.75
CA SER A 501 33.98 5.25 -0.55
C SER A 501 32.93 4.97 -1.64
N THR A 502 33.35 4.88 -2.90
CA THR A 502 32.46 4.51 -4.02
C THR A 502 31.95 3.08 -3.90
N ILE A 503 32.79 2.14 -3.46
CA ILE A 503 32.39 0.75 -3.18
C ILE A 503 31.34 0.71 -2.07
N LEU A 504 31.59 1.37 -0.93
CA LEU A 504 30.64 1.45 0.18
C LEU A 504 29.30 2.05 -0.24
N PHE A 505 29.33 3.12 -1.05
CA PHE A 505 28.14 3.79 -1.57
C PHE A 505 27.26 2.85 -2.40
N PHE A 506 27.81 2.25 -3.46
CA PHE A 506 27.05 1.36 -4.34
C PHE A 506 26.68 0.04 -3.67
N SER A 507 27.59 -0.54 -2.87
CA SER A 507 27.34 -1.77 -2.13
C SER A 507 26.16 -1.61 -1.16
N THR A 508 26.09 -0.48 -0.45
CA THR A 508 24.95 -0.16 0.43
C THR A 508 23.64 -0.09 -0.34
N PHE A 509 23.63 0.56 -1.51
CA PHE A 509 22.44 0.67 -2.36
C PHE A 509 21.96 -0.70 -2.89
N PHE A 510 22.88 -1.51 -3.43
CA PHE A 510 22.56 -2.82 -3.98
C PHE A 510 22.13 -3.81 -2.90
N MET A 511 22.83 -3.84 -1.76
CA MET A 511 22.50 -4.71 -0.63
C MET A 511 21.12 -4.35 -0.04
N SER A 512 20.82 -3.06 0.14
CA SER A 512 19.50 -2.61 0.61
C SER A 512 18.39 -3.02 -0.36
N THR A 513 18.63 -2.86 -1.66
CA THR A 513 17.68 -3.27 -2.70
C THR A 513 17.47 -4.78 -2.73
N PHE A 514 18.56 -5.56 -2.62
CA PHE A 514 18.52 -7.02 -2.60
C PHE A 514 17.76 -7.56 -1.38
N LEU A 515 18.10 -7.09 -0.17
CA LEU A 515 17.41 -7.47 1.06
C LEU A 515 15.93 -7.06 1.05
N LYS A 516 15.57 -5.98 0.36
CA LYS A 516 14.15 -5.61 0.18
C LYS A 516 13.44 -6.50 -0.84
N GLN A 517 14.08 -6.84 -1.96
CA GLN A 517 13.54 -7.79 -2.95
C GLN A 517 13.43 -9.21 -2.39
N PHE A 518 14.23 -9.55 -1.39
CA PHE A 518 14.12 -10.81 -0.67
C PHE A 518 12.71 -11.06 -0.12
N LYS A 519 11.93 -9.99 0.15
CA LYS A 519 10.52 -10.09 0.54
C LYS A 519 9.65 -10.87 -0.43
N THR A 520 9.96 -10.91 -1.72
CA THR A 520 9.17 -11.66 -2.73
C THR A 520 9.81 -12.99 -3.14
N SER A 521 11.01 -13.27 -2.60
CA SER A 521 11.75 -14.50 -2.87
C SER A 521 11.01 -15.74 -2.33
N ARG A 522 11.25 -16.88 -3.00
CA ARG A 522 10.63 -18.19 -2.70
C ARG A 522 11.50 -19.08 -1.80
N TYR A 523 12.76 -18.70 -1.53
CA TYR A 523 13.73 -19.59 -0.89
C TYR A 523 13.57 -19.76 0.64
N PHE A 524 12.84 -18.86 1.33
CA PHE A 524 12.76 -18.82 2.80
C PHE A 524 11.31 -18.81 3.32
N PRO A 525 11.05 -19.28 4.56
CA PRO A 525 9.72 -19.23 5.17
C PRO A 525 9.24 -17.78 5.33
N THR A 526 7.92 -17.59 5.25
CA THR A 526 7.27 -16.27 5.22
C THR A 526 7.67 -15.36 6.38
N LYS A 527 7.75 -15.90 7.60
CA LYS A 527 8.17 -15.15 8.80
C LYS A 527 9.59 -14.60 8.70
N VAL A 528 10.57 -15.46 8.37
CA VAL A 528 11.98 -15.07 8.25
C VAL A 528 12.14 -14.04 7.13
N ARG A 529 11.50 -14.30 5.98
CA ARG A 529 11.51 -13.40 4.82
C ARG A 529 10.95 -12.01 5.14
N SER A 530 9.83 -11.94 5.88
CA SER A 530 9.27 -10.65 6.31
C SER A 530 10.22 -9.92 7.25
N THR A 531 10.74 -10.60 8.28
CA THR A 531 11.66 -9.98 9.25
C THR A 531 12.92 -9.43 8.59
N ILE A 532 13.58 -10.20 7.71
CA ILE A 532 14.80 -9.74 7.01
C ILE A 532 14.49 -8.55 6.09
N SER A 533 13.36 -8.57 5.39
CA SER A 533 12.93 -7.44 4.55
C SER A 533 12.61 -6.18 5.36
N ASP A 534 12.09 -6.32 6.57
CA ASP A 534 11.74 -5.19 7.43
C ASP A 534 12.99 -4.55 8.05
N PHE A 535 14.01 -5.36 8.40
CA PHE A 535 15.32 -4.90 8.88
C PHE A 535 16.34 -4.61 7.77
N ALA A 536 15.99 -4.74 6.49
CA ALA A 536 16.91 -4.72 5.35
C ALA A 536 17.91 -3.55 5.35
N VAL A 537 17.42 -2.31 5.52
CA VAL A 537 18.26 -1.12 5.44
C VAL A 537 19.14 -0.98 6.68
N PHE A 538 18.60 -1.24 7.87
CA PHE A 538 19.36 -1.21 9.12
C PHE A 538 20.48 -2.26 9.12
N LEU A 539 20.16 -3.51 8.73
CA LEU A 539 21.14 -4.59 8.60
C LEU A 539 22.24 -4.21 7.60
N THR A 540 21.89 -3.57 6.49
CA THR A 540 22.88 -3.10 5.50
C THR A 540 23.83 -2.08 6.10
N ILE A 541 23.33 -1.08 6.85
CA ILE A 541 24.19 -0.09 7.51
C ILE A 541 25.16 -0.78 8.47
N VAL A 542 24.66 -1.69 9.32
CA VAL A 542 25.50 -2.42 10.29
C VAL A 542 26.57 -3.25 9.58
N VAL A 543 26.22 -3.97 8.51
CA VAL A 543 27.17 -4.77 7.73
C VAL A 543 28.22 -3.90 7.07
N MET A 544 27.84 -2.78 6.46
CA MET A 544 28.79 -1.89 5.77
C MET A 544 29.69 -1.13 6.74
N VAL A 545 29.19 -0.75 7.92
CA VAL A 545 30.01 -0.19 9.01
C VAL A 545 31.02 -1.23 9.51
N LEU A 546 30.60 -2.50 9.66
CA LEU A 546 31.50 -3.57 10.08
C LEU A 546 32.58 -3.84 9.01
N LEU A 547 32.23 -3.80 7.73
CA LEU A 547 33.20 -3.93 6.63
C LEU A 547 34.20 -2.76 6.60
N ASP A 548 33.74 -1.52 6.80
CA ASP A 548 34.62 -0.35 6.92
C ASP A 548 35.57 -0.47 8.12
N PHE A 549 35.07 -0.96 9.26
CA PHE A 549 35.87 -1.20 10.45
C PHE A 549 36.94 -2.28 10.22
N VAL A 550 36.60 -3.39 9.53
CA VAL A 550 37.53 -4.49 9.25
C VAL A 550 38.63 -4.08 8.26
N ILE A 551 38.29 -3.29 7.24
CA ILE A 551 39.23 -2.86 6.20
C ILE A 551 40.12 -1.70 6.68
N GLY A 552 39.63 -0.86 7.60
CA GLY A 552 40.45 0.12 8.31
C GLY A 552 40.95 1.30 7.47
N VAL A 553 40.42 1.50 6.25
CA VAL A 553 40.73 2.66 5.40
C VAL A 553 40.11 3.92 6.02
N PRO A 554 40.81 5.09 6.03
CA PRO A 554 40.31 6.32 6.64
C PRO A 554 39.21 6.98 5.79
N SER A 555 38.02 6.37 5.78
CA SER A 555 36.81 6.92 5.18
C SER A 555 36.30 8.14 5.96
N GLN A 556 35.55 9.02 5.28
CA GLN A 556 34.96 10.19 5.94
C GLN A 556 33.82 9.75 6.87
N LYS A 557 34.06 9.81 8.17
CA LYS A 557 33.10 9.45 9.22
C LYS A 557 32.19 10.61 9.63
N LEU A 558 31.04 10.28 10.20
CA LEU A 558 30.08 11.26 10.73
C LEU A 558 30.72 12.07 11.88
N LYS A 559 30.93 13.38 11.64
CA LYS A 559 31.46 14.30 12.67
C LYS A 559 30.31 14.73 13.60
N VAL A 560 30.13 14.01 14.70
CA VAL A 560 29.18 14.38 15.74
C VAL A 560 29.89 15.19 16.84
N PRO A 561 29.35 16.36 17.22
CA PRO A 561 29.89 17.19 18.29
C PRO A 561 29.75 16.50 19.65
N SER A 562 30.83 16.50 20.44
CA SER A 562 30.90 15.79 21.73
C SER A 562 30.39 16.60 22.93
N LYS A 563 30.12 17.89 22.77
CA LYS A 563 29.61 18.78 23.83
C LYS A 563 28.28 19.41 23.44
N PHE A 564 27.31 19.36 24.35
CA PHE A 564 26.02 20.02 24.21
C PHE A 564 26.13 21.49 24.64
N GLN A 565 26.68 22.33 23.75
CA GLN A 565 26.83 23.77 23.98
C GLN A 565 26.43 24.54 22.70
N PRO A 566 25.90 25.77 22.82
CA PRO A 566 25.72 26.65 21.67
C PRO A 566 27.04 26.82 20.92
N THR A 567 27.01 26.93 19.59
CA THR A 567 28.23 26.97 18.76
C THR A 567 29.19 28.11 19.14
N ARG A 568 28.67 29.20 19.71
CA ARG A 568 29.47 30.31 20.27
C ARG A 568 29.23 30.43 21.77
N ASP A 569 30.32 30.54 22.51
CA ASP A 569 30.31 30.74 23.95
C ASP A 569 29.71 32.09 24.39
N ASP A 570 29.62 33.06 23.46
CA ASP A 570 29.10 34.42 23.71
C ASP A 570 27.56 34.49 23.90
N ARG A 571 26.81 33.39 23.70
CA ARG A 571 25.33 33.41 23.72
C ARG A 571 24.68 32.33 24.58
N GLY A 572 23.54 32.68 25.17
CA GLY A 572 22.61 31.71 25.76
C GLY A 572 21.64 31.10 24.73
N TRP A 573 20.83 30.14 25.18
CA TRP A 573 19.79 29.50 24.36
C TRP A 573 18.61 30.41 24.04
N LEU A 574 18.37 31.48 24.80
CA LEU A 574 17.25 32.41 24.56
C LEU A 574 17.74 33.67 23.84
N ILE A 575 17.07 34.05 22.76
CA ILE A 575 17.39 35.25 21.97
C ILE A 575 16.36 36.33 22.20
N ASN A 576 16.84 37.55 22.42
CA ASN A 576 15.98 38.73 22.47
C ASN A 576 15.57 39.13 21.04
N PRO A 577 14.25 39.19 20.72
CA PRO A 577 13.78 39.47 19.36
C PRO A 577 14.10 40.90 18.90
N ILE A 578 14.06 41.89 19.81
CA ILE A 578 14.36 43.30 19.49
C ILE A 578 15.88 43.53 19.43
N GLY A 579 16.66 42.81 20.25
CA GLY A 579 18.12 42.74 20.18
C GLY A 579 18.82 44.09 19.99
N ARG A 580 19.80 44.11 19.07
CA ARG A 580 20.59 45.29 18.66
C ARG A 580 20.02 45.97 17.40
N ASN A 581 18.90 45.47 16.88
CA ASN A 581 18.32 45.96 15.63
C ASN A 581 17.39 47.15 15.90
N PRO A 582 17.29 48.11 14.97
CA PRO A 582 16.36 49.22 15.11
C PRO A 582 14.91 48.72 15.02
N TRP A 583 14.00 49.36 15.76
CA TRP A 583 12.61 48.90 15.94
C TRP A 583 11.81 48.72 14.62
N TRP A 584 12.14 49.49 13.57
CA TRP A 584 11.49 49.39 12.26
C TRP A 584 11.73 48.03 11.58
N THR A 585 12.80 47.31 11.96
CA THR A 585 13.07 45.96 11.45
C THR A 585 12.01 44.95 11.85
N VAL A 586 11.33 45.16 12.99
CA VAL A 586 10.21 44.32 13.41
C VAL A 586 9.04 44.43 12.44
N LEU A 587 8.75 45.63 11.95
CA LEU A 587 7.69 45.85 10.95
C LEU A 587 8.11 45.33 9.57
N ALA A 588 9.34 45.62 9.15
CA ALA A 588 9.89 45.18 7.87
C ALA A 588 10.00 43.63 7.77
N ALA A 589 10.20 42.95 8.91
CA ALA A 589 10.24 41.49 8.99
C ALA A 589 8.93 40.80 8.56
N SER A 590 7.81 41.53 8.51
CA SER A 590 6.52 41.00 8.03
C SER A 590 6.57 40.55 6.56
N ILE A 591 7.37 41.19 5.70
CA ILE A 591 7.46 40.86 4.27
C ILE A 591 8.18 39.51 4.06
N PRO A 592 9.40 39.29 4.58
CA PRO A 592 10.03 37.96 4.53
C PRO A 592 9.21 36.90 5.27
N ALA A 593 8.52 37.27 6.35
CA ALA A 593 7.65 36.35 7.07
C ALA A 593 6.46 35.89 6.22
N LEU A 594 5.83 36.75 5.44
CA LEU A 594 4.77 36.35 4.51
C LEU A 594 5.26 35.25 3.55
N LEU A 595 6.44 35.45 2.96
CA LEU A 595 7.04 34.49 2.04
C LEU A 595 7.38 33.17 2.72
N CYS A 596 7.98 33.23 3.91
CA CYS A 596 8.33 32.04 4.70
C CYS A 596 7.07 31.28 5.14
N THR A 597 5.98 31.98 5.48
CA THR A 597 4.68 31.38 5.81
C THR A 597 4.11 30.60 4.62
N ILE A 598 4.16 31.16 3.41
CA ILE A 598 3.70 30.47 2.19
C ILE A 598 4.53 29.21 1.95
N LEU A 599 5.85 29.28 2.13
CA LEU A 599 6.76 28.14 1.97
C LEU A 599 6.42 27.01 2.95
N ILE A 600 6.29 27.33 4.24
CA ILE A 600 5.98 26.34 5.28
C ILE A 600 4.59 25.76 5.08
N PHE A 601 3.62 26.59 4.70
CA PHE A 601 2.26 26.14 4.41
C PHE A 601 2.24 25.13 3.26
N MET A 602 2.92 25.42 2.15
CA MET A 602 2.95 24.53 0.99
C MET A 602 3.67 23.21 1.30
N ASP A 603 4.85 23.25 1.92
CA ASP A 603 5.61 22.04 2.27
C ASP A 603 4.83 21.14 3.25
N GLN A 604 4.18 21.73 4.25
CA GLN A 604 3.39 20.98 5.24
C GLN A 604 2.14 20.35 4.61
N GLN A 605 1.36 21.14 3.84
CA GLN A 605 0.08 20.66 3.31
C GLN A 605 0.28 19.64 2.19
N ILE A 606 1.23 19.85 1.27
CA ILE A 606 1.51 18.88 0.21
C ILE A 606 1.97 17.56 0.83
N THR A 607 2.85 17.61 1.83
CA THR A 607 3.31 16.40 2.51
C THR A 607 2.16 15.68 3.24
N ALA A 608 1.27 16.44 3.90
CA ALA A 608 0.10 15.86 4.55
C ALA A 608 -0.84 15.17 3.55
N VAL A 609 -1.08 15.75 2.36
CA VAL A 609 -1.89 15.11 1.30
C VAL A 609 -1.24 13.83 0.80
N ILE A 610 0.07 13.84 0.56
CA ILE A 610 0.81 12.67 0.07
C ILE A 610 0.71 11.49 1.04
N ILE A 611 0.80 11.76 2.34
CA ILE A 611 0.68 10.72 3.37
C ILE A 611 -0.77 10.24 3.49
N ASN A 612 -1.74 11.15 3.37
CA ASN A 612 -3.16 10.87 3.54
C ASN A 612 -3.84 10.32 2.27
N ARG A 613 -3.06 9.79 1.31
CA ARG A 613 -3.62 9.16 0.11
C ARG A 613 -4.58 8.04 0.48
N LYS A 614 -5.76 8.02 -0.16
CA LYS A 614 -6.75 6.94 0.01
C LYS A 614 -6.18 5.56 -0.35
N GLU A 615 -5.17 5.50 -1.22
CA GLU A 615 -4.44 4.27 -1.58
C GLU A 615 -3.77 3.60 -0.37
N HIS A 616 -3.42 4.36 0.66
CA HIS A 616 -2.81 3.87 1.88
C HIS A 616 -3.82 3.21 2.84
N LYS A 617 -5.13 3.25 2.54
CA LYS A 617 -6.21 2.63 3.32
C LYS A 617 -6.10 2.97 4.82
N LEU A 618 -5.82 4.23 5.11
CA LEU A 618 -5.73 4.78 6.47
C LEU A 618 -7.11 4.75 7.13
N LEU A 619 -7.17 4.29 8.39
CA LEU A 619 -8.44 4.04 9.10
C LEU A 619 -8.79 5.17 10.05
N LYS A 620 -7.80 5.85 10.63
CA LYS A 620 -7.98 6.96 11.56
C LYS A 620 -7.93 8.26 10.76
N GLY A 621 -9.03 9.02 10.77
CA GLY A 621 -9.17 10.26 9.98
C GLY A 621 -8.03 11.27 10.20
N CYS A 622 -7.82 12.15 9.23
CA CYS A 622 -6.69 13.08 9.22
C CYS A 622 -6.97 14.40 9.98
N GLY A 623 -5.94 15.23 10.17
CA GLY A 623 -6.08 16.53 10.84
C GLY A 623 -5.10 17.58 10.31
N TYR A 624 -5.45 18.23 9.19
CA TYR A 624 -4.60 19.21 8.50
C TYR A 624 -4.41 20.51 9.30
N HIS A 625 -5.44 20.98 10.00
CA HIS A 625 -5.37 22.23 10.77
C HIS A 625 -4.54 22.04 12.04
N LEU A 626 -4.69 20.88 12.69
CA LEU A 626 -3.91 20.53 13.87
C LEU A 626 -2.41 20.42 13.55
N ASP A 627 -2.07 19.82 12.40
CA ASP A 627 -0.67 19.73 11.94
C ASP A 627 -0.05 21.10 11.69
N LEU A 628 -0.76 21.99 10.97
CA LEU A 628 -0.29 23.34 10.67
C LEU A 628 -0.13 24.19 11.95
N LEU A 629 -1.08 24.08 12.89
CA LEU A 629 -0.99 24.76 14.18
C LEU A 629 0.25 24.30 14.95
N MET A 630 0.48 22.99 15.01
CA MET A 630 1.60 22.44 15.78
C MET A 630 2.95 22.87 15.19
N VAL A 631 3.09 22.89 13.87
CA VAL A 631 4.28 23.43 13.19
C VAL A 631 4.45 24.92 13.48
N GLY A 632 3.38 25.72 13.43
CA GLY A 632 3.44 27.15 13.75
C GLY A 632 3.89 27.44 15.19
N VAL A 633 3.38 26.68 16.17
CA VAL A 633 3.79 26.79 17.58
C VAL A 633 5.24 26.38 17.77
N MET A 634 5.66 25.24 17.19
CA MET A 634 7.05 24.79 17.28
C MET A 634 8.02 25.74 16.58
N LEU A 635 7.59 26.39 15.50
CA LEU A 635 8.37 27.42 14.84
C LEU A 635 8.61 28.63 15.74
N ALA A 636 7.58 29.09 16.47
CA ALA A 636 7.74 30.18 17.44
C ALA A 636 8.78 29.83 18.51
N VAL A 637 8.70 28.62 19.06
CA VAL A 637 9.64 28.10 20.06
C VAL A 637 11.07 28.03 19.49
N CYS A 638 11.24 27.45 18.30
CA CYS A 638 12.55 27.37 17.64
C CYS A 638 13.13 28.76 17.34
N SER A 639 12.28 29.73 17.00
CA SER A 639 12.71 31.09 16.68
C SER A 639 13.20 31.84 17.91
N ILE A 640 12.53 31.68 19.05
CA ILE A 640 12.96 32.27 20.33
C ILE A 640 14.26 31.61 20.83
N MET A 641 14.40 30.30 20.61
CA MET A 641 15.59 29.55 21.02
C MET A 641 16.77 29.63 20.02
N GLY A 642 16.55 30.21 18.84
CA GLY A 642 17.58 30.32 17.80
C GLY A 642 17.95 28.99 17.15
N LEU A 643 17.01 28.08 17.08
CA LEU A 643 17.14 26.79 16.41
C LEU A 643 16.68 26.94 14.96
N PRO A 644 17.16 26.06 14.05
CA PRO A 644 16.63 25.96 12.70
C PRO A 644 15.12 25.72 12.70
N TRP A 645 14.45 26.16 11.64
CA TRP A 645 13.04 25.84 11.43
C TRP A 645 12.90 24.45 10.80
N PHE A 646 11.97 23.65 11.33
CA PHE A 646 11.68 22.29 10.87
C PHE A 646 10.29 22.23 10.27
N VAL A 647 10.18 21.58 9.12
CA VAL A 647 8.92 21.41 8.35
C VAL A 647 8.78 19.93 7.99
N ALA A 648 7.58 19.48 7.61
CA ALA A 648 7.37 18.10 7.16
C ALA A 648 8.30 17.73 6.00
N ALA A 649 9.09 16.67 6.19
CA ALA A 649 9.98 16.14 5.16
C ALA A 649 9.27 15.02 4.38
N THR A 650 8.96 15.26 3.11
CA THR A 650 8.13 14.36 2.28
C THR A 650 8.74 12.97 2.11
N VAL A 651 10.01 12.85 1.70
CA VAL A 651 10.67 11.55 1.44
C VAL A 651 10.80 10.71 2.71
N LEU A 652 11.19 11.34 3.81
CA LEU A 652 11.32 10.68 5.11
C LEU A 652 9.95 10.17 5.59
N SER A 653 8.91 10.96 5.41
CA SER A 653 7.54 10.58 5.79
C SER A 653 6.97 9.46 4.91
N ILE A 654 7.17 9.50 3.58
CA ILE A 654 6.78 8.39 2.68
C ILE A 654 7.51 7.11 3.06
N THR A 655 8.80 7.21 3.38
CA THR A 655 9.62 6.07 3.78
C THR A 655 9.13 5.49 5.12
N HIS A 656 8.73 6.34 6.06
CA HIS A 656 8.10 5.92 7.31
C HIS A 656 6.79 5.17 7.08
N VAL A 657 5.90 5.71 6.25
CA VAL A 657 4.63 5.06 5.87
C VAL A 657 4.89 3.71 5.21
N ASN A 658 5.83 3.64 4.27
CA ASN A 658 6.19 2.40 3.57
C ASN A 658 6.79 1.34 4.50
N SER A 659 7.46 1.73 5.58
CA SER A 659 7.97 0.80 6.59
C SER A 659 6.87 0.19 7.46
N LEU A 660 5.72 0.85 7.57
CA LEU A 660 4.56 0.45 8.39
C LEU A 660 3.43 -0.20 7.57
N LYS A 661 3.69 -0.49 6.29
CA LYS A 661 2.77 -1.16 5.37
C LYS A 661 2.51 -2.61 5.81
N LEU A 662 1.25 -2.96 5.99
CA LEU A 662 0.80 -4.33 6.26
C LEU A 662 0.34 -5.01 4.98
N GLU A 663 0.91 -6.17 4.74
CA GLU A 663 0.57 -7.09 3.66
C GLU A 663 0.02 -8.38 4.25
N SER A 664 -0.91 -9.03 3.56
CA SER A 664 -1.57 -10.25 4.04
C SER A 664 -0.57 -11.38 4.29
N GLU A 665 -0.57 -11.95 5.50
CA GLU A 665 0.33 -13.04 5.91
C GLU A 665 0.00 -14.39 5.24
N SER A 666 -1.24 -14.56 4.77
CA SER A 666 -1.73 -15.82 4.20
C SER A 666 -2.11 -15.65 2.73
N SER A 667 -1.12 -15.74 1.85
CA SER A 667 -1.35 -15.99 0.43
C SER A 667 -1.06 -17.47 0.16
N ALA A 668 -1.99 -18.17 -0.49
CA ALA A 668 -1.71 -19.50 -1.03
C ALA A 668 -0.48 -19.41 -1.97
N PRO A 669 0.32 -20.49 -2.13
CA PRO A 669 1.49 -20.46 -3.00
C PRO A 669 1.12 -19.98 -4.41
N GLY A 670 1.56 -18.77 -4.79
CA GLY A 670 1.29 -18.16 -6.09
C GLY A 670 0.33 -16.94 -6.08
N GLU A 671 -0.38 -16.64 -4.99
CA GLU A 671 -1.18 -15.41 -4.87
C GLU A 671 -0.29 -14.24 -4.40
N GLN A 672 -0.42 -13.07 -5.04
CA GLN A 672 0.28 -11.87 -4.62
C GLN A 672 -0.26 -11.40 -3.26
N PRO A 673 0.60 -10.93 -2.34
CA PRO A 673 0.15 -10.45 -1.04
C PRO A 673 -0.82 -9.27 -1.20
N ARG A 674 -1.98 -9.36 -0.57
CA ARG A 674 -2.98 -8.27 -0.58
C ARG A 674 -2.57 -7.21 0.43
N PHE A 675 -2.59 -5.95 0.01
CA PHE A 675 -2.36 -4.81 0.89
C PHE A 675 -3.58 -4.59 1.80
N LEU A 676 -3.39 -4.79 3.11
CA LEU A 676 -4.44 -4.67 4.13
C LEU A 676 -4.59 -3.22 4.65
N GLY A 677 -3.50 -2.46 4.69
CA GLY A 677 -3.47 -1.08 5.20
C GLY A 677 -2.12 -0.73 5.82
N ILE A 678 -2.03 0.43 6.48
CA ILE A 678 -0.84 0.88 7.21
C ILE A 678 -1.15 0.95 8.72
N ARG A 679 -0.19 0.59 9.56
CA ARG A 679 -0.29 0.78 11.01
C ARG A 679 -0.13 2.25 11.36
N GLU A 680 -1.20 2.86 11.85
CA GLU A 680 -1.19 4.22 12.37
C GLU A 680 -0.83 4.22 13.85
N GLN A 681 0.33 4.80 14.19
CA GLN A 681 0.82 4.85 15.56
C GLN A 681 1.72 6.09 15.75
N ARG A 682 1.82 6.56 17.01
CA ARG A 682 2.61 7.73 17.44
C ARG A 682 4.00 7.37 17.96
N LEU A 683 4.18 6.10 18.35
CA LEU A 683 5.32 5.65 19.12
C LEU A 683 6.64 5.70 18.34
N THR A 684 6.66 5.30 17.07
CA THR A 684 7.90 5.31 16.27
C THR A 684 8.46 6.72 16.13
N GLY A 685 7.63 7.70 15.77
CA GLY A 685 8.03 9.10 15.64
C GLY A 685 8.62 9.62 16.95
N LEU A 686 7.91 9.38 18.06
CA LEU A 686 8.37 9.74 19.40
C LEU A 686 9.74 9.14 19.73
N VAL A 687 9.91 7.83 19.50
CA VAL A 687 11.16 7.11 19.79
C VAL A 687 12.29 7.58 18.90
N ILE A 688 12.06 7.85 17.61
CA ILE A 688 13.08 8.35 16.67
C ILE A 688 13.64 9.68 17.17
N PHE A 689 12.78 10.65 17.49
CA PHE A 689 13.22 11.98 17.91
C PHE A 689 13.79 12.00 19.33
N LEU A 690 13.33 11.10 20.21
CA LEU A 690 13.94 10.89 21.52
C LEU A 690 15.35 10.29 21.39
N LEU A 691 15.52 9.26 20.56
CA LEU A 691 16.85 8.69 20.24
C LEU A 691 17.76 9.73 19.57
N MET A 692 17.22 10.62 18.75
CA MET A 692 17.98 11.74 18.16
C MET A 692 18.54 12.67 19.23
N GLY A 693 17.75 13.03 20.25
CA GLY A 693 18.21 13.83 21.38
C GLY A 693 19.25 13.10 22.23
N CYS A 694 19.04 11.80 22.47
CA CYS A 694 19.98 10.94 23.20
C CYS A 694 21.28 10.67 22.42
N SER A 695 21.30 10.88 21.10
CA SER A 695 22.46 10.55 20.25
C SER A 695 23.72 11.34 20.58
N VAL A 696 23.60 12.51 21.21
CA VAL A 696 24.73 13.28 21.74
C VAL A 696 25.52 12.47 22.76
N PHE A 697 24.85 11.69 23.61
CA PHE A 697 25.50 10.79 24.56
C PHE A 697 26.08 9.54 23.89
N MET A 698 25.53 9.13 22.74
CA MET A 698 26.00 7.98 21.95
C MET A 698 27.06 8.35 20.90
N THR A 699 27.62 9.56 20.96
CA THR A 699 28.59 10.08 19.98
C THR A 699 29.73 9.10 19.64
N GLY A 700 30.23 8.34 20.63
CA GLY A 700 31.28 7.35 20.42
C GLY A 700 30.91 6.22 19.45
N ALA A 701 29.66 5.75 19.46
CA ALA A 701 29.20 4.71 18.53
C ALA A 701 28.91 5.27 17.13
N LEU A 702 28.41 6.50 17.06
CA LEU A 702 28.01 7.14 15.81
C LEU A 702 29.18 7.63 14.97
N GLN A 703 30.30 7.97 15.60
CA GLN A 703 31.53 8.33 14.91
C GLN A 703 32.09 7.20 14.05
N PHE A 704 31.64 5.95 14.22
CA PHE A 704 32.06 4.84 13.36
C PHE A 704 31.28 4.76 12.05
N ILE A 705 30.18 5.50 11.88
CA ILE A 705 29.36 5.43 10.68
C ILE A 705 30.01 6.26 9.55
N PRO A 706 30.40 5.63 8.43
CA PRO A 706 30.99 6.34 7.29
C PRO A 706 29.90 7.06 6.49
N MET A 707 30.16 8.30 6.08
CA MET A 707 29.24 9.12 5.28
C MET A 707 28.85 8.48 3.94
N PRO A 708 29.76 7.79 3.19
CA PRO A 708 29.39 7.11 1.95
C PRO A 708 28.27 6.07 2.08
N VAL A 709 28.19 5.37 3.22
CA VAL A 709 27.10 4.42 3.50
C VAL A 709 25.77 5.17 3.62
N LEU A 710 25.75 6.30 4.33
CA LEU A 710 24.55 7.13 4.47
C LEU A 710 24.09 7.70 3.12
N TYR A 711 25.02 8.09 2.25
CA TYR A 711 24.69 8.52 0.88
C TYR A 711 24.12 7.37 0.04
N GLY A 712 24.61 6.14 0.22
CA GLY A 712 24.03 4.95 -0.42
C GLY A 712 22.61 4.66 0.04
N VAL A 713 22.32 4.85 1.33
CA VAL A 713 20.94 4.79 1.88
C VAL A 713 20.07 5.92 1.32
N PHE A 714 20.59 7.13 1.15
CA PHE A 714 19.86 8.24 0.52
C PHE A 714 19.47 7.93 -0.93
N LEU A 715 20.39 7.37 -1.70
CA LEU A 715 20.10 6.91 -3.07
C LEU A 715 18.99 5.84 -3.05
N TYR A 716 19.07 4.88 -2.12
CA TYR A 716 18.03 3.87 -1.95
C TYR A 716 16.66 4.47 -1.61
N MET A 717 16.59 5.42 -0.66
CA MET A 717 15.34 6.08 -0.29
C MET A 717 14.73 6.87 -1.46
N GLY A 718 15.56 7.58 -2.23
CA GLY A 718 15.12 8.30 -3.43
C GLY A 718 14.55 7.37 -4.50
N VAL A 719 15.27 6.30 -4.84
CA VAL A 719 14.84 5.32 -5.85
C VAL A 719 13.63 4.50 -5.38
N SER A 720 13.56 4.12 -4.11
CA SER A 720 12.43 3.39 -3.56
C SER A 720 11.15 4.23 -3.54
N SER A 721 11.27 5.55 -3.34
CA SER A 721 10.12 6.46 -3.31
C SER A 721 9.56 6.75 -4.71
N LEU A 722 10.38 6.61 -5.77
CA LEU A 722 9.90 6.65 -7.16
C LEU A 722 9.01 5.44 -7.52
N LYS A 723 9.18 4.29 -6.84
CA LYS A 723 8.35 3.10 -7.04
C LYS A 723 6.99 3.30 -6.36
N GLY A 724 5.96 3.58 -7.14
CA GLY A 724 4.58 3.81 -6.67
C GLY A 724 3.99 5.17 -7.07
N ILE A 725 4.77 6.02 -7.75
CA ILE A 725 4.27 7.25 -8.37
C ILE A 725 3.78 6.89 -9.78
N GLN A 726 2.51 7.17 -10.09
CA GLN A 726 1.95 6.84 -11.42
C GLN A 726 2.64 7.62 -12.54
N PHE A 727 3.02 8.88 -12.30
CA PHE A 727 3.84 9.65 -13.24
C PHE A 727 5.09 8.87 -13.72
N PHE A 728 5.83 8.24 -12.80
CA PHE A 728 7.03 7.48 -13.17
C PHE A 728 6.70 6.20 -13.93
N ASP A 729 5.60 5.52 -13.59
CA ASP A 729 5.15 4.34 -14.35
C ASP A 729 4.65 4.74 -15.75
N ARG A 730 3.99 5.89 -15.89
CA ARG A 730 3.63 6.45 -17.20
C ARG A 730 4.85 6.91 -17.99
N LEU A 731 5.90 7.41 -17.34
CA LEU A 731 7.16 7.73 -17.99
C LEU A 731 7.84 6.48 -18.53
N LYS A 732 7.82 5.35 -17.79
CA LYS A 732 8.32 4.06 -18.28
C LYS A 732 7.56 3.55 -19.49
N LEU A 733 6.25 3.83 -19.61
CA LEU A 733 5.45 3.45 -20.78
C LEU A 733 6.01 4.07 -22.08
N PHE A 734 6.71 5.20 -22.02
CA PHE A 734 7.36 5.80 -23.20
C PHE A 734 8.48 4.91 -23.77
N GLY A 735 9.17 4.16 -22.90
CA GLY A 735 10.24 3.23 -23.28
C GLY A 735 9.77 1.79 -23.48
N MET A 736 8.49 1.49 -23.26
CA MET A 736 7.96 0.12 -23.31
C MET A 736 7.23 -0.13 -24.64
N PRO A 737 7.55 -1.21 -25.38
CA PRO A 737 6.83 -1.54 -26.60
C PRO A 737 5.37 -1.96 -26.27
N PRO A 738 4.40 -1.67 -27.16
CA PRO A 738 2.97 -1.90 -26.89
C PRO A 738 2.62 -3.37 -26.60
N LYS A 739 3.45 -4.31 -27.07
CA LYS A 739 3.26 -5.76 -26.84
C LYS A 739 3.49 -6.20 -25.39
N HIS A 740 4.34 -5.49 -24.65
CA HIS A 740 4.69 -5.87 -23.27
C HIS A 740 3.97 -5.00 -22.24
N GLN A 741 3.03 -4.17 -22.69
CA GLN A 741 2.39 -3.18 -21.84
C GLN A 741 1.57 -3.86 -20.73
N PRO A 742 1.77 -3.48 -19.45
CA PRO A 742 0.95 -3.99 -18.37
C PRO A 742 -0.50 -3.47 -18.45
N ASP A 743 -1.44 -4.26 -17.95
CA ASP A 743 -2.88 -3.96 -17.94
C ASP A 743 -3.25 -2.89 -16.89
N PHE A 744 -2.80 -1.65 -17.11
CA PHE A 744 -3.29 -0.53 -16.31
C PHE A 744 -4.70 -0.13 -16.75
N ILE A 745 -5.60 0.10 -15.79
CA ILE A 745 -7.03 0.35 -16.06
C ILE A 745 -7.26 1.64 -16.85
N TYR A 746 -6.42 2.66 -16.68
CA TYR A 746 -6.51 3.90 -17.48
C TYR A 746 -6.14 3.70 -18.95
N LEU A 747 -5.33 2.68 -19.30
CA LEU A 747 -4.97 2.36 -20.68
C LEU A 747 -6.10 1.71 -21.46
N ARG A 748 -7.13 1.19 -20.78
CA ARG A 748 -8.34 0.66 -21.40
C ARG A 748 -9.30 1.76 -21.86
N HIS A 749 -9.31 2.90 -21.17
CA HIS A 749 -10.30 3.96 -21.40
C HIS A 749 -9.72 5.22 -22.08
N VAL A 750 -8.41 5.44 -22.02
CA VAL A 750 -7.76 6.62 -22.61
C VAL A 750 -6.75 6.17 -23.68
N PRO A 751 -6.80 6.72 -24.90
CA PRO A 751 -5.85 6.35 -25.95
C PRO A 751 -4.42 6.76 -25.58
N LEU A 752 -3.44 5.90 -25.92
CA LEU A 752 -2.02 6.07 -25.60
C LEU A 752 -1.45 7.45 -25.97
N ARG A 753 -1.84 8.00 -27.12
CA ARG A 753 -1.37 9.33 -27.57
C ARG A 753 -1.72 10.45 -26.57
N LYS A 754 -2.91 10.38 -25.97
CA LYS A 754 -3.36 11.36 -24.96
C LYS A 754 -2.65 11.15 -23.62
N VAL A 755 -2.40 9.90 -23.24
CA VAL A 755 -1.57 9.58 -22.07
C VAL A 755 -0.15 10.13 -22.24
N HIS A 756 0.46 9.94 -23.40
CA HIS A 756 1.78 10.50 -23.68
C HIS A 756 1.78 12.04 -23.68
N LEU A 757 0.79 12.69 -24.30
CA LEU A 757 0.65 14.15 -24.25
C LEU A 757 0.56 14.66 -22.81
N PHE A 758 -0.26 14.02 -21.97
CA PHE A 758 -0.38 14.35 -20.56
C PHE A 758 0.96 14.22 -19.82
N THR A 759 1.68 13.13 -20.03
CA THR A 759 2.99 12.89 -19.39
C THR A 759 4.05 13.87 -19.85
N VAL A 760 4.05 14.27 -21.12
CA VAL A 760 5.01 15.24 -21.67
C VAL A 760 4.75 16.63 -21.06
N THR A 761 3.49 17.02 -20.91
CA THR A 761 3.14 18.27 -20.21
C THR A 761 3.63 18.22 -18.76
N GLN A 762 3.39 17.13 -18.04
CA GLN A 762 3.87 16.95 -16.65
C GLN A 762 5.40 16.98 -16.55
N LEU A 763 6.10 16.30 -17.46
CA LEU A 763 7.55 16.29 -17.52
C LEU A 763 8.12 17.68 -17.80
N THR A 764 7.49 18.44 -18.72
CA THR A 764 7.90 19.81 -19.04
C THR A 764 7.77 20.72 -17.81
N CYS A 765 6.67 20.62 -17.08
CA CYS A 765 6.47 21.31 -15.81
C CYS A 765 7.52 20.93 -14.75
N LEU A 766 7.87 19.64 -14.66
CA LEU A 766 8.88 19.15 -13.73
C LEU A 766 10.29 19.66 -14.09
N VAL A 767 10.65 19.71 -15.38
CA VAL A 767 11.93 20.28 -15.85
C VAL A 767 11.99 21.78 -15.54
N LEU A 768 10.90 22.51 -15.76
CA LEU A 768 10.83 23.94 -15.43
C LEU A 768 11.03 24.18 -13.92
N LEU A 769 10.40 23.36 -13.08
CA LEU A 769 10.62 23.38 -11.63
C LEU A 769 12.07 23.07 -11.25
N TRP A 770 12.71 22.12 -11.91
CA TRP A 770 14.11 21.76 -11.67
C TRP A 770 15.05 22.94 -11.97
N VAL A 771 14.90 23.57 -13.13
CA VAL A 771 15.72 24.72 -13.55
C VAL A 771 15.59 25.88 -12.55
N ILE A 772 14.36 26.18 -12.12
CA ILE A 772 14.12 27.26 -11.16
C ILE A 772 14.70 26.91 -9.78
N LYS A 773 14.62 25.64 -9.37
CA LYS A 773 15.21 25.15 -8.12
C LYS A 773 16.74 25.26 -8.11
N THR A 774 17.41 25.10 -9.25
CA THR A 774 18.87 25.31 -9.37
C THR A 774 19.27 26.79 -9.38
N SER A 775 18.31 27.69 -9.62
CA SER A 775 18.52 29.12 -9.67
C SER A 775 18.43 29.79 -8.28
N PRO A 776 19.04 30.97 -8.06
CA PRO A 776 18.84 31.76 -6.84
C PRO A 776 17.36 32.19 -6.63
N ALA A 777 16.50 32.05 -7.65
CA ALA A 777 15.06 32.25 -7.57
C ALA A 777 14.31 31.11 -6.85
N ALA A 778 15.01 30.10 -6.29
CA ALA A 778 14.43 28.99 -5.55
C ALA A 778 13.50 29.41 -4.39
N ILE A 779 13.59 30.66 -3.90
CA ILE A 779 12.67 31.20 -2.89
C ILE A 779 11.21 31.24 -3.40
N VAL A 780 11.00 31.43 -4.71
CA VAL A 780 9.67 31.51 -5.34
C VAL A 780 9.06 30.12 -5.59
N PHE A 781 9.78 29.06 -5.19
CA PHE A 781 9.39 27.68 -5.41
C PHE A 781 7.93 27.33 -4.98
N PRO A 782 7.42 27.78 -3.81
CA PRO A 782 6.04 27.52 -3.41
C PRO A 782 4.99 28.18 -4.33
N MET A 783 5.25 29.40 -4.81
CA MET A 783 4.37 30.10 -5.77
C MET A 783 4.33 29.38 -7.12
N MET A 784 5.42 28.71 -7.50
CA MET A 784 5.47 27.91 -8.72
C MET A 784 4.64 26.62 -8.61
N VAL A 785 4.58 26.00 -7.43
CA VAL A 785 3.68 24.85 -7.23
C VAL A 785 2.22 25.27 -7.38
N LEU A 786 1.84 26.47 -6.91
CA LEU A 786 0.51 27.03 -7.20
C LEU A 786 0.30 27.26 -8.70
N ALA A 787 1.34 27.68 -9.43
CA ALA A 787 1.27 27.80 -10.89
C ALA A 787 1.02 26.44 -11.57
N LEU A 788 1.49 25.31 -11.03
CA LEU A 788 1.14 23.98 -11.55
C LEU A 788 -0.36 23.68 -11.43
N VAL A 789 -1.02 24.14 -10.36
CA VAL A 789 -2.47 24.01 -10.21
C VAL A 789 -3.18 24.80 -11.32
N PHE A 790 -2.66 25.98 -11.66
CA PHE A 790 -3.18 26.76 -12.79
C PHE A 790 -2.95 26.06 -14.13
N VAL A 791 -1.74 25.55 -14.39
CA VAL A 791 -1.43 24.75 -15.58
C VAL A 791 -2.37 23.55 -15.67
N ARG A 792 -2.67 22.92 -14.52
CA ARG A 792 -3.60 21.81 -14.46
C ARG A 792 -5.02 22.22 -14.84
N LYS A 793 -5.46 23.41 -14.42
CA LYS A 793 -6.77 23.97 -14.80
C LYS A 793 -6.84 24.32 -16.29
N VAL A 794 -5.75 24.81 -16.88
CA VAL A 794 -5.64 25.03 -18.32
C VAL A 794 -5.74 23.71 -19.11
N LEU A 795 -5.27 22.60 -18.52
CA LEU A 795 -5.35 21.27 -19.12
C LEU A 795 -6.81 20.77 -19.29
N ASP A 796 -7.78 21.33 -18.56
CA ASP A 796 -9.22 21.08 -18.74
C ASP A 796 -9.73 21.57 -20.12
N LEU A 797 -9.01 22.47 -20.80
CA LEU A 797 -9.35 22.92 -22.16
C LEU A 797 -8.96 21.90 -23.24
N CYS A 798 -7.95 21.07 -22.98
CA CYS A 798 -7.39 20.13 -23.96
C CYS A 798 -7.93 18.70 -23.82
N PHE A 799 -8.49 18.34 -22.66
CA PHE A 799 -8.92 16.98 -22.33
C PHE A 799 -10.38 16.96 -21.89
N SER A 800 -11.09 15.87 -22.20
CA SER A 800 -12.45 15.68 -21.68
C SER A 800 -12.40 15.37 -20.18
N ASN A 801 -13.35 15.90 -19.40
CA ASN A 801 -13.48 15.63 -17.96
C ASN A 801 -13.43 14.13 -17.62
N ARG A 802 -13.92 13.26 -18.50
CA ARG A 802 -13.88 11.80 -18.33
C ARG A 802 -12.46 11.23 -18.40
N GLU A 803 -11.69 11.62 -19.41
CA GLU A 803 -10.29 11.17 -19.60
C GLU A 803 -9.41 11.64 -18.45
N LEU A 804 -9.66 12.87 -18.02
CA LEU A 804 -9.00 13.55 -16.93
C LEU A 804 -9.25 12.85 -15.59
N SER A 805 -10.49 12.43 -15.33
CA SER A 805 -10.86 11.65 -14.15
C SER A 805 -10.11 10.30 -14.09
N TYR A 806 -9.94 9.61 -15.22
CA TYR A 806 -9.14 8.37 -15.25
C TYR A 806 -7.64 8.59 -15.01
N LEU A 807 -7.12 9.77 -15.36
CA LEU A 807 -5.71 10.12 -15.18
C LEU A 807 -5.41 10.73 -13.81
N ASP A 808 -6.38 11.37 -13.15
CA ASP A 808 -6.13 12.13 -11.92
C ASP A 808 -7.00 11.77 -10.72
N ASP A 809 -8.22 11.26 -10.90
CA ASP A 809 -9.08 10.97 -9.75
C ASP A 809 -8.68 9.68 -9.05
N LEU A 810 -8.71 9.76 -7.72
CA LEU A 810 -8.83 8.60 -6.85
C LEU A 810 -10.24 8.03 -7.02
N MET A 811 -10.49 7.25 -8.07
CA MET A 811 -11.69 6.42 -8.08
C MET A 811 -11.60 5.42 -6.91
N PRO A 812 -12.53 5.46 -5.94
CA PRO A 812 -12.66 4.36 -4.99
C PRO A 812 -12.87 3.05 -5.77
N GLU A 813 -12.27 1.95 -5.31
CA GLU A 813 -12.41 0.64 -5.99
C GLU A 813 -13.88 0.26 -6.25
N TRP A 814 -14.81 0.70 -5.40
CA TRP A 814 -16.25 0.50 -5.58
C TRP A 814 -16.87 1.39 -6.67
N LYS A 815 -16.51 2.69 -6.76
CA LYS A 815 -16.99 3.59 -7.84
C LYS A 815 -16.38 3.21 -9.18
N LYS A 816 -15.14 2.69 -9.17
CA LYS A 816 -14.47 2.06 -10.29
C LYS A 816 -15.20 0.83 -10.80
N LYS A 817 -15.57 -0.07 -9.89
CA LYS A 817 -16.39 -1.24 -10.21
C LYS A 817 -17.77 -0.84 -10.76
N ASN A 818 -18.41 0.16 -10.17
CA ASN A 818 -19.72 0.65 -10.63
C ASN A 818 -19.66 1.30 -12.02
N LEU A 819 -18.61 2.08 -12.33
CA LEU A 819 -18.41 2.67 -13.66
C LEU A 819 -17.95 1.64 -14.69
N ASP A 820 -17.15 0.65 -14.31
CA ASP A 820 -16.74 -0.47 -15.17
C ASP A 820 -17.98 -1.31 -15.56
N ASP A 821 -18.85 -1.58 -14.59
CA ASP A 821 -20.12 -2.29 -14.80
C ASP A 821 -21.10 -1.44 -15.65
N ALA A 822 -21.16 -0.12 -15.44
CA ALA A 822 -21.97 0.78 -16.26
C ALA A 822 -21.43 0.92 -17.69
N SER A 823 -20.11 0.99 -17.87
CA SER A 823 -19.47 1.11 -19.18
C SER A 823 -19.63 -0.18 -19.97
N LYS A 824 -19.49 -1.35 -19.34
CA LYS A 824 -19.78 -2.65 -19.98
C LYS A 824 -21.23 -2.75 -20.43
N LYS A 825 -22.18 -2.28 -19.60
CA LYS A 825 -23.60 -2.21 -19.98
C LYS A 825 -23.82 -1.27 -21.17
N ILE A 826 -23.14 -0.13 -21.23
CA ILE A 826 -23.23 0.79 -22.36
C ILE A 826 -22.61 0.16 -23.61
N GLU A 827 -21.47 -0.52 -23.49
CA GLU A 827 -20.81 -1.26 -24.58
C GLU A 827 -21.71 -2.39 -25.11
N GLU A 828 -22.37 -3.14 -24.23
CA GLU A 828 -23.36 -4.15 -24.57
C GLU A 828 -24.58 -3.54 -25.28
N VAL A 829 -25.09 -2.40 -24.79
CA VAL A 829 -26.24 -1.69 -25.40
C VAL A 829 -25.86 -1.07 -26.76
N VAL A 830 -24.65 -0.54 -26.91
CA VAL A 830 -24.15 0.00 -28.19
C VAL A 830 -23.93 -1.13 -29.20
N MET A 831 -23.35 -2.26 -28.78
CA MET A 831 -23.20 -3.45 -29.63
C MET A 831 -24.56 -4.06 -30.03
N LEU A 832 -25.56 -3.99 -29.15
CA LEU A 832 -26.95 -4.35 -29.45
C LEU A 832 -27.64 -3.36 -30.40
N SER A 833 -27.29 -2.06 -30.33
CA SER A 833 -27.85 -1.01 -31.18
C SER A 833 -27.21 -1.00 -32.58
N GLU A 834 -25.90 -1.17 -32.71
CA GLU A 834 -25.19 -1.27 -33.99
C GLU A 834 -25.59 -2.53 -34.78
N LYS A 835 -25.94 -3.62 -34.09
CA LYS A 835 -26.57 -4.79 -34.72
C LYS A 835 -27.97 -4.52 -35.27
N ARG A 836 -28.67 -3.50 -34.77
CA ARG A 836 -30.06 -3.20 -35.14
C ARG A 836 -30.17 -2.24 -36.33
N GLU A 837 -29.16 -1.40 -36.57
CA GLU A 837 -29.17 -0.40 -37.67
C GLU A 837 -28.67 -0.94 -39.04
N ASN A 838 -28.03 -2.11 -39.09
CA ASN A 838 -27.47 -2.68 -40.33
C ASN A 838 -28.43 -3.58 -41.15
N THR A 839 -29.75 -3.36 -41.07
CA THR A 839 -30.72 -4.12 -41.89
C THR A 839 -31.52 -3.18 -42.80
N VAL A 840 -31.00 -2.94 -44.01
CA VAL A 840 -31.73 -2.30 -45.13
C VAL A 840 -31.84 -3.31 -46.29
N GLU A 841 -33.03 -3.38 -46.87
CA GLU A 841 -33.63 -4.41 -47.72
C GLU A 841 -32.94 -4.71 -49.06
N ILE A 842 -32.83 -6.00 -49.42
CA ILE A 842 -32.78 -6.50 -50.83
C ILE A 842 -33.60 -7.82 -50.89
N PRO A 843 -34.48 -8.03 -51.90
CA PRO A 843 -35.45 -9.14 -51.88
C PRO A 843 -35.01 -10.45 -52.57
N MET A 844 -35.52 -11.56 -52.00
CA MET A 844 -35.84 -12.89 -52.58
C MET A 844 -34.72 -13.81 -53.11
N GLU A 845 -34.40 -14.89 -52.38
CA GLU A 845 -34.66 -16.30 -52.78
C GLU A 845 -34.28 -17.30 -51.65
N SER A 846 -34.74 -18.54 -51.81
CA SER A 846 -35.00 -19.58 -50.81
C SER A 846 -33.84 -20.09 -49.92
N SER A 847 -34.25 -20.49 -48.70
CA SER A 847 -33.72 -21.59 -47.87
C SER A 847 -32.37 -21.42 -47.15
N LYS A 848 -32.44 -21.07 -45.87
CA LYS A 848 -31.85 -21.78 -44.70
C LYS A 848 -32.08 -20.91 -43.46
N SER A 849 -32.79 -21.45 -42.48
CA SER A 849 -33.01 -20.82 -41.17
C SER A 849 -31.73 -20.92 -40.33
N ASP A 850 -31.10 -19.79 -40.05
CA ASP A 850 -30.02 -19.68 -39.06
C ASP A 850 -30.58 -19.77 -37.61
N PRO A 851 -29.82 -20.34 -36.64
CA PRO A 851 -30.32 -20.78 -35.35
C PRO A 851 -29.97 -19.83 -34.19
N SER A 852 -30.19 -18.52 -34.34
CA SER A 852 -29.66 -17.54 -33.37
C SER A 852 -30.70 -16.72 -32.62
N ASP A 853 -31.89 -17.28 -32.38
CA ASP A 853 -32.82 -16.80 -31.34
C ASP A 853 -33.64 -17.98 -30.84
N ILE A 854 -32.99 -18.84 -30.05
CA ILE A 854 -33.67 -19.95 -29.35
C ILE A 854 -33.95 -19.46 -27.93
N ASN A 855 -35.19 -19.07 -27.65
CA ASN A 855 -35.66 -18.81 -26.30
C ASN A 855 -35.60 -20.12 -25.50
N ILE A 856 -34.61 -20.26 -24.62
CA ILE A 856 -34.31 -21.51 -23.91
C ILE A 856 -35.50 -21.97 -23.06
N SER A 857 -36.30 -21.04 -22.53
CA SER A 857 -37.54 -21.37 -21.80
C SER A 857 -38.58 -22.04 -22.70
N ASP A 858 -38.67 -21.62 -23.96
CA ASP A 858 -39.53 -22.27 -24.97
C ASP A 858 -38.94 -23.61 -25.44
N GLU A 859 -37.62 -23.76 -25.50
CA GLU A 859 -36.97 -25.02 -25.92
C GLU A 859 -36.93 -26.08 -24.80
N MET A 860 -36.74 -25.69 -23.54
CA MET A 860 -36.85 -26.55 -22.38
C MET A 860 -38.27 -27.08 -22.20
N SER A 861 -39.29 -26.23 -22.42
CA SER A 861 -40.70 -26.64 -22.40
C SER A 861 -41.02 -27.74 -23.42
N LYS A 862 -40.17 -27.90 -24.46
CA LYS A 862 -40.30 -28.94 -25.49
C LYS A 862 -39.63 -30.26 -25.08
N THR A 863 -38.71 -30.27 -24.11
CA THR A 863 -38.02 -31.48 -23.65
C THR A 863 -38.96 -32.45 -22.92
N THR A 864 -38.76 -33.75 -23.12
CA THR A 864 -39.64 -34.81 -22.59
C THR A 864 -39.70 -34.84 -21.07
N VAL A 865 -38.61 -34.44 -20.39
CA VAL A 865 -38.55 -34.37 -18.93
C VAL A 865 -39.38 -33.19 -18.39
N TRP A 866 -39.28 -32.02 -19.02
CA TRP A 866 -40.10 -30.86 -18.65
C TRP A 866 -41.58 -31.05 -18.96
N LYS A 867 -41.92 -31.73 -20.07
CA LYS A 867 -43.32 -32.09 -20.38
C LYS A 867 -43.91 -33.08 -19.38
N SER A 868 -43.13 -34.06 -18.92
CA SER A 868 -43.51 -34.99 -17.84
C SER A 868 -43.70 -34.27 -16.50
N LEU A 869 -42.89 -33.25 -16.24
CA LEU A 869 -43.09 -32.38 -15.09
C LEU A 869 -44.38 -31.55 -15.28
N ASN A 870 -44.59 -30.89 -16.41
CA ASN A 870 -45.69 -29.94 -16.61
C ASN A 870 -47.08 -30.59 -16.85
N SER A 871 -47.15 -31.89 -17.15
CA SER A 871 -48.39 -32.59 -17.53
C SER A 871 -49.42 -32.78 -16.41
N ASN A 872 -49.05 -32.66 -15.14
CA ASN A 872 -49.97 -32.95 -14.01
C ASN A 872 -50.96 -31.82 -13.68
N GLN A 873 -51.01 -30.75 -14.48
CA GLN A 873 -51.89 -29.59 -14.23
C GLN A 873 -53.19 -29.60 -15.04
N LYS A 874 -53.40 -30.52 -16.00
CA LYS A 874 -54.53 -30.44 -16.95
C LYS A 874 -55.73 -31.36 -16.70
N ASP A 875 -55.68 -32.31 -15.77
CA ASP A 875 -56.74 -33.35 -15.63
C ASP A 875 -57.79 -33.11 -14.53
N SER A 876 -58.07 -31.86 -14.14
CA SER A 876 -59.11 -31.58 -13.14
C SER A 876 -60.17 -30.55 -13.58
N ARG A 877 -60.90 -30.81 -14.69
CA ARG A 877 -62.24 -30.21 -14.93
C ARG A 877 -63.14 -31.17 -15.73
N PRO A 878 -64.29 -31.64 -15.19
CA PRO A 878 -65.23 -32.42 -15.98
C PRO A 878 -66.05 -31.50 -16.91
N ALA A 879 -66.11 -31.86 -18.19
CA ALA A 879 -66.92 -31.19 -19.20
C ALA A 879 -68.40 -31.56 -19.05
N THR A 880 -69.28 -30.57 -18.87
CA THR A 880 -70.73 -30.73 -18.93
C THR A 880 -71.19 -30.81 -20.39
N ALA A 881 -71.86 -31.91 -20.71
CA ALA A 881 -72.42 -32.19 -22.03
C ALA A 881 -73.62 -31.29 -22.35
N LYS A 882 -73.61 -30.66 -23.53
CA LYS A 882 -74.81 -30.10 -24.18
C LYS A 882 -75.64 -31.26 -24.76
N LYS A 883 -76.90 -31.37 -24.33
CA LYS A 883 -77.96 -32.13 -25.02
C LYS A 883 -78.70 -31.19 -25.97
N ALA A 884 -79.04 -31.71 -27.14
CA ALA A 884 -79.91 -31.08 -28.13
C ALA A 884 -81.37 -31.09 -27.65
N GLU A 885 -81.97 -29.91 -27.52
CA GLU A 885 -83.18 -29.42 -28.22
C GLU A 885 -83.37 -27.94 -27.90
#